data_AF-A0AAD9ASX3-F1
#
_entry.id   AF-A0AAD9ASX3-F1
#
_cell.length_a   1.000
_cell.length_b   1.000
_cell.length_c   1.000
_cell.angle_alpha   90.00
_cell.angle_beta   90.00
_cell.angle_gamma   90.00
#
_symmetry.space_group_name_H-M   'P 1'
#
loop_
_entity.id
_entity.type
_entity.pdbx_description
1 polymer ?
#
loop_
_entity_poly.entity_id
_entity_poly.type
_entity_poly.pdbx_seq_one_letter_code
_entity_poly.pdbx_strand_id
1 'polypeptide(L)'
;MPGLIIGLDHRPRLRVSLKPLTGFTLPDLKKLLTFLWSVSPLIDTLHAKYCGPGSLIAPGLEFSEVFNCLPHTCLSDAEWRAPREETAFTHGPPIKTTTKMFQTPDVMRNSSFSKYALLEIATAEDIQTLVSMTDIPIQHEDGQVYNHPGAYDFSGLLKSKRGDQRVQFAQHAGTMDFAAISNWIKVCHGLVSFAINAPRDRIEHILSLNSPVQGTLNTYDVLELLTDIDLSPQAEYYRNLNPRRFPPDLAARQPCPTIDLAEHSWLSPYTFGVELEFLLPYALEVPDRHEKRWTYVLPSDTEPAFISSTIYEHTAEHLAALLNSKGHFSATYNTVKQRRDEPPHAHYASHLATVSAVRGRTVDIVPGASHMYQLWHVSQDSSLTKHLGPILGYSGGVSGFEISSPIFRDRASDFRQILNVLAILRAETRPMLDGTCGTHVHVGSVRPFTLTALKKLACLAWVVDPILSTLVHPVRGAVHHAAPLRKGSNLAENRSLRSYEDLLIGGDDKMLVVEIDSHLPMRGLTSRLQDEFTCIWSAGDHNRLTGLLAAANGTMPPRGSISFDKINCMSGSAFPYGPWEPVLVGTIEFRALEGTLDPVLVAHWARLAVAIVRTAVDAEPAEFFKIMTRLLKERRNSRERLKCFLEVVGMGHTYSYWREIPEQNKSLAALVEQWHPKNRWVGDEPDLAWIERNVVALPKLPRGAADELEKAFKR
;
A
#
# COMPACT_ATOMS: atom_id res chain seq x y z
N MET A 1 29.17 9.56 41.81
CA MET A 1 30.22 8.75 41.15
C MET A 1 31.05 9.70 40.29
N PRO A 2 32.39 9.60 40.31
CA PRO A 2 33.27 10.43 39.51
C PRO A 2 33.07 10.17 38.02
N GLY A 3 33.31 11.21 37.22
CA GLY A 3 32.94 11.33 35.82
C GLY A 3 33.37 10.17 34.93
N LEU A 4 32.39 9.61 34.23
CA LEU A 4 32.63 8.80 33.05
C LEU A 4 32.72 9.75 31.84
N ILE A 5 33.87 9.81 31.19
CA ILE A 5 33.97 10.35 29.83
C ILE A 5 33.76 9.18 28.88
N ILE A 6 32.60 9.15 28.22
CA ILE A 6 32.30 8.20 27.15
C ILE A 6 32.67 8.87 25.83
N GLY A 7 33.72 8.38 25.17
CA GLY A 7 34.00 8.69 23.77
C GLY A 7 33.23 7.73 22.87
N LEU A 8 32.23 8.23 22.14
CA LEU A 8 31.63 7.50 21.04
C LEU A 8 32.40 7.83 19.76
N ASP A 9 32.82 6.79 19.04
CA ASP A 9 33.37 6.93 17.70
C ASP A 9 32.32 7.60 16.79
N HIS A 10 32.75 8.50 15.90
CA HIS A 10 31.92 9.17 14.88
C HIS A 10 31.20 8.19 13.92
N ARG A 11 31.41 6.87 14.06
CA ARG A 11 30.84 5.80 13.23
C ARG A 11 30.05 4.79 14.09
N PRO A 12 28.83 5.10 14.56
CA PRO A 12 28.01 4.12 15.28
C PRO A 12 27.56 3.00 14.33
N ARG A 13 28.29 1.88 14.32
CA ARG A 13 27.99 0.68 13.51
C ARG A 13 28.05 -0.60 14.34
N LEU A 14 27.17 -1.53 14.00
CA LEU A 14 27.17 -2.87 14.59
C LEU A 14 27.99 -3.79 13.68
N ARG A 15 29.20 -4.15 14.12
CA ARG A 15 30.00 -5.15 13.42
C ARG A 15 29.90 -6.51 14.10
N VAL A 16 29.66 -7.55 13.33
CA VAL A 16 29.57 -8.93 13.83
C VAL A 16 30.80 -9.69 13.36
N SER A 17 31.64 -10.14 14.29
CA SER A 17 32.80 -10.99 14.00
C SER A 17 32.46 -12.45 14.25
N LEU A 18 32.70 -13.30 13.25
CA LEU A 18 32.44 -14.73 13.32
C LEU A 18 33.75 -15.51 13.27
N LYS A 19 33.87 -16.49 14.17
CA LYS A 19 35.04 -17.33 14.33
C LYS A 19 34.61 -18.78 14.64
N PRO A 20 34.83 -19.72 13.73
CA PRO A 20 34.63 -21.14 14.00
C PRO A 20 35.61 -21.63 15.07
N LEU A 21 35.19 -22.61 15.88
CA LEU A 21 36.04 -23.21 16.93
C LEU A 21 37.31 -23.86 16.33
N THR A 22 37.19 -24.44 15.15
CA THR A 22 38.27 -25.10 14.42
C THR A 22 39.05 -24.17 13.49
N GLY A 23 38.64 -22.90 13.36
CA GLY A 23 39.09 -21.99 12.32
C GLY A 23 38.42 -22.25 10.96
N PHE A 24 38.59 -21.32 10.03
CA PHE A 24 38.14 -21.47 8.65
C PHE A 24 39.18 -22.23 7.82
N THR A 25 38.74 -23.19 7.00
CA THR A 25 39.59 -23.78 5.96
C THR A 25 39.47 -23.00 4.65
N LEU A 26 40.44 -23.14 3.75
CA LEU A 26 40.37 -22.51 2.42
C LEU A 26 39.11 -22.92 1.63
N PRO A 27 38.71 -24.22 1.59
CA PRO A 27 37.43 -24.62 0.98
C PRO A 27 36.21 -23.94 1.59
N ASP A 28 36.18 -23.76 2.92
CA ASP A 28 35.06 -23.08 3.60
C ASP A 28 34.94 -21.63 3.16
N LEU A 29 36.07 -20.93 3.03
CA LEU A 29 36.13 -19.53 2.62
C LEU A 29 35.72 -19.35 1.16
N LYS A 30 36.12 -20.27 0.27
CA LYS A 30 35.68 -20.27 -1.13
C LYS A 30 34.16 -20.40 -1.22
N LYS A 31 33.57 -21.37 -0.51
CA LYS A 31 32.11 -21.53 -0.45
C LYS A 31 31.42 -20.29 0.10
N LEU A 32 31.94 -19.74 1.20
CA LEU A 32 31.38 -18.56 1.85
C LEU A 32 31.38 -17.35 0.92
N LEU A 33 32.52 -17.04 0.28
CA LEU A 33 32.63 -15.90 -0.62
C LEU A 33 31.74 -16.04 -1.86
N THR A 34 31.69 -17.23 -2.47
CA THR A 34 30.77 -17.53 -3.57
C THR A 34 29.32 -17.32 -3.16
N PHE A 35 28.93 -17.84 -1.99
CA PHE A 35 27.56 -17.69 -1.49
C PHE A 35 27.21 -16.23 -1.20
N LEU A 36 28.08 -15.50 -0.49
CA LEU A 36 27.90 -14.09 -0.18
C LEU A 36 27.80 -13.22 -1.43
N TRP A 37 28.65 -13.47 -2.44
CA TRP A 37 28.54 -12.76 -3.71
C TRP A 37 27.14 -12.87 -4.29
N SER A 38 26.57 -14.08 -4.31
CA SER A 38 25.25 -14.31 -4.84
C SER A 38 24.16 -13.65 -4.00
N VAL A 39 24.16 -13.82 -2.68
CA VAL A 39 23.03 -13.39 -1.82
C VAL A 39 23.13 -11.95 -1.30
N SER A 40 24.28 -11.28 -1.40
CA SER A 40 24.48 -9.91 -0.88
C SER A 40 23.40 -8.92 -1.32
N PRO A 41 22.94 -8.88 -2.60
CA PRO A 41 21.89 -7.95 -3.01
C PRO A 41 20.57 -8.11 -2.23
N LEU A 42 20.25 -9.34 -1.80
CA LEU A 42 19.10 -9.61 -0.95
C LEU A 42 19.38 -9.14 0.48
N ILE A 43 20.55 -9.47 1.03
CA ILE A 43 20.96 -9.08 2.39
C ILE A 43 21.06 -7.57 2.56
N ASP A 44 21.51 -6.84 1.54
CA ASP A 44 21.62 -5.38 1.52
C ASP A 44 20.25 -4.69 1.77
N THR A 45 19.14 -5.38 1.47
CA THR A 45 17.78 -4.87 1.74
C THR A 45 17.42 -4.86 3.23
N LEU A 46 18.18 -5.55 4.10
CA LEU A 46 18.01 -5.50 5.55
C LEU A 46 18.60 -4.23 6.18
N HIS A 47 19.28 -3.40 5.41
CA HIS A 47 20.09 -2.29 5.91
C HIS A 47 19.63 -0.93 5.39
N ALA A 48 19.89 0.12 6.18
CA ALA A 48 19.66 1.48 5.72
C ALA A 48 20.59 1.82 4.55
N LYS A 49 20.15 2.69 3.63
CA LYS A 49 20.90 3.02 2.41
C LYS A 49 22.37 3.41 2.65
N TYR A 50 22.66 4.16 3.72
CA TYR A 50 24.02 4.58 4.06
C TYR A 50 24.94 3.43 4.55
N CYS A 51 24.40 2.24 4.77
CA CYS A 51 25.16 1.00 5.01
C CYS A 51 25.01 -0.03 3.86
N GLY A 52 24.35 0.33 2.76
CA GLY A 52 24.21 -0.52 1.58
C GLY A 52 25.48 -0.59 0.73
N PRO A 53 25.44 -1.25 -0.45
CA PRO A 53 26.64 -1.59 -1.22
C PRO A 53 27.42 -0.36 -1.70
N GLY A 54 26.75 0.76 -2.02
CA GLY A 54 27.41 2.03 -2.35
C GLY A 54 27.89 2.84 -1.14
N SER A 55 27.84 2.28 0.08
CA SER A 55 28.25 3.00 1.28
C SER A 55 29.74 3.31 1.22
N LEU A 56 30.10 4.57 1.51
CA LEU A 56 31.51 4.93 1.69
C LEU A 56 32.18 4.03 2.74
N ILE A 57 31.46 3.70 3.81
CA ILE A 57 32.06 3.15 5.02
C ILE A 57 32.01 1.62 5.08
N ALA A 58 31.09 0.99 4.35
CA ALA A 58 30.97 -0.47 4.22
C ALA A 58 30.61 -0.83 2.76
N PRO A 59 31.50 -0.50 1.80
CA PRO A 59 31.24 -0.77 0.39
C PRO A 59 31.02 -2.27 0.14
N GLY A 60 30.09 -2.59 -0.76
CA GLY A 60 29.74 -3.95 -1.13
C GLY A 60 30.87 -4.69 -1.83
N LEU A 61 30.67 -5.99 -2.06
CA LEU A 61 31.65 -6.84 -2.76
C LEU A 61 31.91 -6.37 -4.20
N GLU A 62 31.00 -5.59 -4.79
CA GLU A 62 31.13 -4.99 -6.12
C GLU A 62 32.37 -4.11 -6.26
N PHE A 63 32.90 -3.60 -5.15
CA PHE A 63 34.09 -2.76 -5.10
C PHE A 63 35.37 -3.55 -4.80
N SER A 64 35.28 -4.86 -4.62
CA SER A 64 36.45 -5.71 -4.37
C SER A 64 37.21 -6.03 -5.65
N GLU A 65 38.52 -6.28 -5.53
CA GLU A 65 39.43 -6.61 -6.63
C GLU A 65 38.87 -7.68 -7.58
N VAL A 66 38.32 -8.78 -7.05
CA VAL A 66 37.86 -9.92 -7.88
C VAL A 66 36.55 -9.66 -8.61
N PHE A 67 35.69 -8.77 -8.09
CA PHE A 67 34.36 -8.51 -8.64
C PHE A 67 34.24 -7.18 -9.38
N ASN A 68 35.32 -6.38 -9.43
CA ASN A 68 35.36 -5.13 -10.17
C ASN A 68 35.90 -5.36 -11.59
N CYS A 69 35.05 -5.15 -12.61
CA CYS A 69 35.39 -5.36 -14.02
C CYS A 69 36.17 -4.21 -14.67
N LEU A 70 36.45 -3.14 -13.93
CA LEU A 70 37.23 -1.98 -14.39
C LEU A 70 38.60 -1.98 -13.68
N PRO A 71 39.64 -2.61 -14.28
CA PRO A 71 40.97 -2.64 -13.68
C PRO A 71 41.46 -1.22 -13.42
N HIS A 72 41.97 -0.96 -12.21
CA HIS A 72 42.51 0.34 -11.76
C HIS A 72 41.48 1.44 -11.38
N THR A 73 40.19 1.13 -11.26
CA THR A 73 39.24 2.06 -10.60
C THR A 73 39.39 1.95 -9.09
N CYS A 74 40.43 2.58 -8.54
CA CYS A 74 40.49 2.84 -7.11
C CYS A 74 39.43 3.89 -6.75
N LEU A 75 38.79 3.75 -5.60
CA LEU A 75 37.98 4.84 -5.05
C LEU A 75 38.92 6.04 -4.78
N SER A 76 38.56 7.25 -5.21
CA SER A 76 39.44 8.41 -5.01
C SER A 76 39.39 8.89 -3.55
N ASP A 77 40.54 9.26 -2.96
CA ASP A 77 40.61 9.82 -1.60
C ASP A 77 39.71 11.05 -1.45
N ALA A 78 39.56 11.85 -2.51
CA ALA A 78 38.70 13.04 -2.55
C ALA A 78 37.21 12.68 -2.41
N GLU A 79 36.76 11.56 -2.98
CA GLU A 79 35.39 11.07 -2.78
C GLU A 79 35.18 10.46 -1.40
N TRP A 80 36.22 9.85 -0.84
CA TRP A 80 36.24 9.25 0.49
C TRP A 80 36.32 10.27 1.65
N ARG A 81 37.09 11.36 1.46
CA ARG A 81 37.33 12.43 2.43
C ARG A 81 36.50 13.69 2.22
N ALA A 82 35.64 13.73 1.19
CA ALA A 82 34.73 14.84 0.95
C ALA A 82 34.09 15.33 2.28
N PRO A 83 34.05 16.66 2.53
CA PRO A 83 33.73 17.21 3.84
C PRO A 83 32.47 16.55 4.40
N ARG A 84 32.64 15.84 5.51
CA ARG A 84 31.53 15.30 6.28
C ARG A 84 30.96 16.51 7.00
N GLU A 85 29.72 16.88 6.73
CA GLU A 85 29.03 17.85 7.59
C GLU A 85 29.22 17.36 9.04
N GLU A 86 29.92 18.15 9.85
CA GLU A 86 30.26 17.80 11.21
C GLU A 86 28.97 17.44 11.94
N THR A 87 28.89 16.20 12.43
CA THR A 87 27.82 15.80 13.33
C THR A 87 28.12 16.40 14.69
N ALA A 88 27.81 17.68 14.85
CA ALA A 88 27.71 18.28 16.16
C ALA A 88 26.55 17.57 16.87
N PHE A 89 26.85 16.76 17.88
CA PHE A 89 25.88 16.27 18.85
C PHE A 89 25.43 17.46 19.69
N THR A 90 24.67 18.36 19.09
CA THR A 90 23.91 19.35 19.86
C THR A 90 22.85 18.55 20.62
N HIS A 91 22.53 18.93 21.84
CA HIS A 91 21.49 18.30 22.65
C HIS A 91 20.06 18.41 22.03
N GLY A 92 19.93 18.64 20.72
CA GLY A 92 18.73 18.72 19.90
C GLY A 92 18.65 17.65 18.80
N PRO A 93 17.71 17.79 17.84
CA PRO A 93 17.53 16.81 16.75
C PRO A 93 18.77 16.74 15.85
N PRO A 94 19.16 15.55 15.37
CA PRO A 94 20.27 15.42 14.44
C PRO A 94 19.97 16.19 13.14
N ILE A 95 20.91 17.04 12.73
CA ILE A 95 20.83 17.77 11.45
C ILE A 95 20.86 16.75 10.31
N LYS A 96 20.03 16.95 9.29
CA LYS A 96 19.89 16.08 8.13
C LYS A 96 21.19 16.12 7.29
N THR A 97 22.11 15.20 7.55
CA THR A 97 23.33 15.07 6.75
C THR A 97 23.07 14.28 5.46
N THR A 98 23.41 14.85 4.31
CA THR A 98 23.46 14.13 3.03
C THR A 98 24.75 13.30 2.98
N THR A 99 24.67 12.00 3.27
CA THR A 99 25.82 11.11 3.08
C THR A 99 26.04 10.87 1.58
N LYS A 100 27.18 11.31 1.04
CA LYS A 100 27.62 10.95 -0.32
C LYS A 100 27.76 9.43 -0.40
N MET A 101 27.20 8.81 -1.43
CA MET A 101 27.28 7.37 -1.69
C MET A 101 28.13 7.16 -2.95
N PHE A 102 28.92 6.10 -2.98
CA PHE A 102 29.54 5.66 -4.23
C PHE A 102 28.46 5.17 -5.19
N GLN A 103 28.62 5.51 -6.46
CA GLN A 103 27.88 4.82 -7.51
C GLN A 103 28.38 3.39 -7.52
N THR A 104 27.50 2.43 -7.23
CA THR A 104 27.82 1.01 -7.42
C THR A 104 28.26 0.82 -8.86
N PRO A 105 29.42 0.20 -9.13
CA PRO A 105 29.86 -0.08 -10.48
C PRO A 105 28.78 -0.87 -11.21
N ASP A 106 28.69 -0.72 -12.53
CA ASP A 106 27.87 -1.57 -13.39
C ASP A 106 28.48 -2.98 -13.45
N VAL A 107 28.49 -3.67 -12.31
CA VAL A 107 28.90 -5.06 -12.25
C VAL A 107 27.77 -5.85 -12.87
N MET A 108 28.04 -6.44 -14.04
CA MET A 108 27.12 -7.36 -14.67
C MET A 108 27.09 -8.67 -13.87
N ARG A 109 26.39 -8.66 -12.72
CA ARG A 109 25.97 -9.86 -12.00
C ARG A 109 25.25 -10.73 -13.05
N ASN A 110 25.75 -11.95 -13.31
CA ASN A 110 25.35 -12.89 -14.40
C ASN A 110 25.99 -12.72 -15.79
N SER A 111 27.01 -11.87 -15.94
CA SER A 111 27.87 -11.89 -17.13
C SER A 111 28.89 -13.02 -17.11
N SER A 112 29.54 -13.22 -18.25
CA SER A 112 30.77 -14.02 -18.34
C SER A 112 31.85 -13.56 -17.36
N PHE A 113 31.91 -12.25 -17.02
CA PHE A 113 32.84 -11.72 -16.03
C PHE A 113 32.56 -12.24 -14.62
N SER A 114 31.31 -12.24 -14.17
CA SER A 114 30.97 -12.81 -12.86
C SER A 114 31.29 -14.30 -12.78
N LYS A 115 31.18 -15.04 -13.89
CA LYS A 115 31.59 -16.46 -13.95
C LYS A 115 33.10 -16.61 -13.84
N TYR A 116 33.86 -15.71 -14.44
CA TYR A 116 35.32 -15.66 -14.33
C TYR A 116 35.77 -15.34 -12.90
N ALA A 117 35.21 -14.33 -12.25
CA ALA A 117 35.49 -14.00 -10.85
C ALA A 117 35.22 -15.19 -9.90
N LEU A 118 34.11 -15.90 -10.10
CA LEU A 118 33.81 -17.11 -9.34
C LEU A 118 34.79 -18.25 -9.62
N LEU A 119 35.31 -18.36 -10.84
CA LEU A 119 36.35 -19.32 -11.20
C LEU A 119 37.68 -18.98 -10.50
N GLU A 120 38.08 -17.70 -10.46
CA GLU A 120 39.28 -17.26 -9.74
C GLU A 120 39.21 -17.56 -8.24
N ILE A 121 38.05 -17.35 -7.61
CA ILE A 121 37.82 -17.76 -6.22
C ILE A 121 37.98 -19.28 -6.07
N ALA A 122 37.43 -20.05 -7.01
CA ALA A 122 37.53 -21.51 -6.98
C ALA A 122 38.96 -22.00 -7.15
N THR A 123 39.81 -21.30 -7.90
CA THR A 123 41.21 -21.67 -8.16
C THR A 123 42.22 -21.08 -7.17
N ALA A 124 41.82 -20.15 -6.28
CA ALA A 124 42.72 -19.57 -5.28
C ALA A 124 43.47 -20.64 -4.45
N GLU A 125 44.80 -20.56 -4.37
CA GLU A 125 45.64 -21.62 -3.79
C GLU A 125 45.82 -21.49 -2.28
N ASP A 126 45.64 -20.30 -1.73
CA ASP A 126 45.80 -20.00 -0.31
C ASP A 126 44.82 -18.92 0.20
N ILE A 127 44.77 -18.75 1.53
CA ILE A 127 43.92 -17.78 2.20
C ILE A 127 44.38 -16.34 1.90
N GLN A 128 45.68 -16.12 1.70
CA GLN A 128 46.25 -14.80 1.42
C GLN A 128 45.69 -14.24 0.11
N THR A 129 45.68 -15.08 -0.93
CA THR A 129 45.13 -14.78 -2.25
C THR A 129 43.65 -14.45 -2.17
N LEU A 130 42.87 -15.24 -1.42
CA LEU A 130 41.44 -15.01 -1.24
C LEU A 130 41.17 -13.69 -0.51
N VAL A 131 41.96 -13.35 0.52
CA VAL A 131 41.84 -12.06 1.21
C VAL A 131 42.13 -10.91 0.26
N SER A 132 43.22 -10.99 -0.52
CA SER A 132 43.55 -9.97 -1.52
C SER A 132 42.49 -9.80 -2.60
N MET A 133 41.81 -10.88 -3.01
CA MET A 133 40.67 -10.83 -3.92
C MET A 133 39.47 -10.03 -3.36
N THR A 134 39.31 -10.00 -2.03
CA THR A 134 38.23 -9.28 -1.35
C THR A 134 38.59 -7.86 -0.93
N ASP A 135 39.85 -7.46 -1.11
CA ASP A 135 40.30 -6.11 -0.75
C ASP A 135 39.64 -5.06 -1.65
N ILE A 136 39.40 -3.88 -1.08
CA ILE A 136 38.81 -2.74 -1.78
C ILE A 136 39.87 -1.64 -1.87
N PRO A 137 40.48 -1.43 -3.05
CA PRO A 137 41.58 -0.48 -3.23
C PRO A 137 41.08 0.98 -3.21
N ILE A 138 41.71 1.81 -2.38
CA ILE A 138 41.47 3.27 -2.33
C ILE A 138 42.78 3.96 -2.69
N GLN A 139 42.74 4.84 -3.70
CA GLN A 139 43.89 5.62 -4.12
C GLN A 139 43.90 6.94 -3.35
N HIS A 140 44.96 7.12 -2.56
CA HIS A 140 45.20 8.32 -1.77
C HIS A 140 45.74 9.48 -2.62
N GLU A 141 45.61 10.72 -2.12
CA GLU A 141 46.12 11.93 -2.80
C GLU A 141 47.62 11.89 -3.09
N ASP A 142 48.38 11.10 -2.32
CA ASP A 142 49.82 10.86 -2.49
C ASP A 142 50.15 9.82 -3.59
N GLY A 143 49.13 9.27 -4.25
CA GLY A 143 49.24 8.23 -5.27
C GLY A 143 49.40 6.81 -4.73
N GLN A 144 49.43 6.61 -3.41
CA GLN A 144 49.48 5.27 -2.80
C GLN A 144 48.10 4.62 -2.76
N VAL A 145 48.07 3.29 -2.81
CA VAL A 145 46.83 2.51 -2.72
C VAL A 145 46.75 1.80 -1.37
N TYR A 146 45.64 1.98 -0.67
CA TYR A 146 45.36 1.36 0.62
C TYR A 146 44.09 0.52 0.55
N ASN A 147 44.06 -0.62 1.25
CA ASN A 147 42.91 -1.52 1.26
C ASN A 147 41.93 -1.14 2.37
N HIS A 148 40.65 -1.00 2.02
CA HIS A 148 39.59 -0.65 2.96
C HIS A 148 38.72 -1.87 3.30
N PRO A 149 38.35 -2.09 4.58
CA PRO A 149 37.43 -3.15 4.94
C PRO A 149 36.02 -2.85 4.42
N GLY A 150 35.50 -3.74 3.59
CA GLY A 150 34.17 -3.61 3.00
C GLY A 150 33.03 -3.98 3.95
N ALA A 151 31.86 -4.17 3.34
CA ALA A 151 30.70 -4.84 3.90
C ALA A 151 31.03 -6.17 4.60
N TYR A 152 31.91 -6.93 3.96
CA TYR A 152 32.47 -8.20 4.44
C TYR A 152 33.98 -8.04 4.53
N ASP A 153 34.55 -8.29 5.71
CA ASP A 153 35.96 -8.12 5.98
C ASP A 153 36.61 -9.47 6.31
N PHE A 154 37.47 -9.90 5.38
CA PHE A 154 38.25 -11.15 5.46
C PHE A 154 39.69 -10.91 5.95
N SER A 155 40.14 -9.66 6.10
CA SER A 155 41.52 -9.32 6.51
C SER A 155 41.91 -9.92 7.86
N GLY A 156 40.91 -10.15 8.73
CA GLY A 156 41.08 -10.81 10.02
C GLY A 156 41.67 -12.22 9.93
N LEU A 157 41.56 -12.91 8.79
CA LEU A 157 42.06 -14.27 8.58
C LEU A 157 43.59 -14.35 8.54
N LEU A 158 44.28 -13.25 8.21
CA LEU A 158 45.73 -13.18 8.10
C LEU A 158 46.43 -12.89 9.43
N LYS A 159 45.67 -12.76 10.53
CA LYS A 159 46.25 -12.50 11.85
C LYS A 159 47.06 -13.71 12.34
N SER A 160 48.28 -13.43 12.78
CA SER A 160 49.28 -14.43 13.19
C SER A 160 48.91 -15.20 14.47
N LYS A 161 48.06 -14.64 15.34
CA LYS A 161 47.61 -15.31 16.56
C LYS A 161 46.46 -16.28 16.25
N ARG A 162 46.72 -17.57 16.45
CA ARG A 162 45.72 -18.65 16.36
C ARG A 162 44.60 -18.37 17.35
N GLY A 163 43.48 -17.86 16.84
CA GLY A 163 42.35 -17.40 17.65
C GLY A 163 41.85 -15.99 17.32
N ASP A 164 42.60 -15.20 16.58
CA ASP A 164 42.16 -13.87 16.12
C ASP A 164 41.58 -13.90 14.70
N GLN A 165 41.69 -15.04 14.02
CA GLN A 165 41.15 -15.31 12.69
C GLN A 165 39.62 -15.27 12.71
N ARG A 166 39.05 -14.40 11.87
CA ARG A 166 37.62 -14.11 11.82
C ARG A 166 37.21 -13.56 10.47
N VAL A 167 35.94 -13.73 10.14
CA VAL A 167 35.24 -12.96 9.09
C VAL A 167 34.30 -11.99 9.77
N GLN A 168 34.25 -10.75 9.31
CA GLN A 168 33.45 -9.69 9.92
C GLN A 168 32.41 -9.12 8.94
N PHE A 169 31.19 -8.92 9.44
CA PHE A 169 30.10 -8.25 8.73
C PHE A 169 29.98 -6.82 9.28
N ALA A 170 29.94 -5.82 8.40
CA ALA A 170 30.00 -4.39 8.76
C ALA A 170 28.83 -3.54 8.21
N GLN A 171 27.83 -4.18 7.61
CA GLN A 171 26.72 -3.53 6.90
C GLN A 171 25.54 -3.11 7.80
N HIS A 172 25.57 -3.41 9.10
CA HIS A 172 24.46 -3.05 10.00
C HIS A 172 24.70 -1.71 10.71
N ALA A 173 23.65 -0.89 10.74
CA ALA A 173 23.65 0.36 11.50
C ALA A 173 23.90 0.09 12.99
N GLY A 174 24.63 0.98 13.68
CA GLY A 174 24.89 0.85 15.11
C GLY A 174 23.62 1.08 15.90
N THR A 175 23.32 0.19 16.84
CA THR A 175 22.08 0.20 17.62
C THR A 175 22.37 -0.25 19.05
N MET A 176 21.56 0.21 20.01
CA MET A 176 21.53 -0.33 21.38
C MET A 176 20.32 -1.25 21.62
N ASP A 177 19.43 -1.40 20.64
CA ASP A 177 18.28 -2.31 20.71
C ASP A 177 18.74 -3.77 20.71
N PHE A 178 18.49 -4.47 21.82
CA PHE A 178 18.90 -5.86 21.99
C PHE A 178 18.30 -6.79 20.93
N ALA A 179 17.04 -6.56 20.53
CA ALA A 179 16.37 -7.41 19.54
C ALA A 179 17.02 -7.29 18.15
N ALA A 180 17.36 -6.07 17.72
CA ALA A 180 18.08 -5.81 16.48
C ALA A 180 19.49 -6.40 16.50
N ILE A 181 20.23 -6.21 17.59
CA ILE A 181 21.57 -6.80 17.76
C ILE A 181 21.49 -8.32 17.67
N SER A 182 20.59 -8.94 18.43
CA SER A 182 20.43 -10.39 18.50
C SER A 182 20.05 -11.00 17.15
N ASN A 183 19.09 -10.39 16.43
CA ASN A 183 18.67 -10.90 15.13
C ASN A 183 19.75 -10.74 14.07
N TRP A 184 20.48 -9.62 14.04
CA TRP A 184 21.57 -9.45 13.09
C TRP A 184 22.70 -10.46 13.32
N ILE A 185 23.08 -10.70 14.58
CA ILE A 185 24.06 -11.75 14.94
C ILE A 185 23.62 -13.11 14.42
N LYS A 186 22.33 -13.46 14.58
CA LYS A 186 21.78 -14.74 14.10
C LYS A 186 21.78 -14.83 12.58
N VAL A 187 21.49 -13.74 11.87
CA VAL A 187 21.59 -13.69 10.39
C VAL A 187 23.02 -13.91 9.94
N CYS A 188 24.00 -13.16 10.46
CA CYS A 188 25.41 -13.35 10.09
C CYS A 188 25.86 -14.80 10.37
N HIS A 189 25.52 -15.33 11.55
CA HIS A 189 25.86 -16.70 11.93
C HIS A 189 25.22 -17.73 10.99
N GLY A 190 23.93 -17.57 10.68
CA GLY A 190 23.21 -18.49 9.80
C GLY A 190 23.74 -18.47 8.37
N LEU A 191 24.08 -17.30 7.83
CA LEU A 191 24.72 -17.18 6.50
C LEU A 191 26.04 -17.96 6.43
N VAL A 192 26.92 -17.77 7.43
CA VAL A 192 28.20 -18.48 7.49
C VAL A 192 28.00 -19.98 7.71
N SER A 193 27.12 -20.35 8.65
CA SER A 193 26.84 -21.75 8.95
C SER A 193 26.26 -22.50 7.75
N PHE A 194 25.33 -21.87 7.03
CA PHE A 194 24.71 -22.45 5.84
C PHE A 194 25.73 -22.62 4.72
N ALA A 195 26.50 -21.57 4.38
CA ALA A 195 27.46 -21.63 3.29
C ALA A 195 28.53 -22.73 3.48
N ILE A 196 28.91 -23.01 4.72
CA ILE A 196 29.96 -23.99 5.04
C ILE A 196 29.39 -25.41 5.12
N ASN A 197 28.25 -25.58 5.82
CA ASN A 197 27.77 -26.88 6.26
C ASN A 197 26.60 -27.43 5.42
N ALA A 198 25.92 -26.61 4.61
CA ALA A 198 24.77 -27.07 3.86
C ALA A 198 25.15 -28.07 2.75
N PRO A 199 24.27 -29.04 2.46
CA PRO A 199 24.39 -29.89 1.28
C PRO A 199 24.50 -29.06 -0.01
N ARG A 200 25.29 -29.56 -0.96
CA ARG A 200 25.60 -28.86 -2.21
C ARG A 200 24.34 -28.51 -3.03
N ASP A 201 23.38 -29.43 -3.08
CA ASP A 201 22.09 -29.28 -3.75
C ASP A 201 21.25 -28.14 -3.15
N ARG A 202 21.26 -27.96 -1.82
CA ARG A 202 20.58 -26.82 -1.17
C ARG A 202 21.21 -25.48 -1.56
N ILE A 203 22.54 -25.42 -1.61
CA ILE A 203 23.25 -24.21 -2.04
C ILE A 203 22.94 -23.91 -3.51
N GLU A 204 23.09 -24.91 -4.40
CA GLU A 204 22.80 -24.76 -5.84
C GLU A 204 21.34 -24.35 -6.10
N HIS A 205 20.39 -24.86 -5.31
CA HIS A 205 18.99 -24.46 -5.38
C HIS A 205 18.79 -22.97 -5.08
N ILE A 206 19.29 -22.47 -3.94
CA ILE A 206 19.18 -21.04 -3.58
C ILE A 206 19.88 -20.16 -4.62
N LEU A 207 21.04 -20.57 -5.12
CA LEU A 207 21.76 -19.86 -6.16
C LEU A 207 20.96 -19.78 -7.47
N SER A 208 20.20 -20.83 -7.81
CA SER A 208 19.33 -20.84 -9.00
C SER A 208 18.12 -19.91 -8.86
N LEU A 209 17.52 -19.81 -7.67
CA LEU A 209 16.38 -18.92 -7.39
C LEU A 209 16.76 -17.45 -7.44
N ASN A 210 18.00 -17.14 -7.03
CA ASN A 210 18.53 -15.78 -7.02
C ASN A 210 19.16 -15.36 -8.38
N SER A 211 19.05 -16.19 -9.43
CA SER A 211 19.47 -15.83 -10.78
C SER A 211 18.35 -15.08 -11.50
N PRO A 212 18.57 -13.84 -11.98
CA PRO A 212 17.63 -13.13 -12.85
C PRO A 212 17.61 -13.81 -14.23
N VAL A 213 16.82 -14.87 -14.36
CA VAL A 213 16.47 -15.41 -15.67
C VAL A 213 15.54 -14.41 -16.34
N GLN A 214 15.89 -14.00 -17.56
CA GLN A 214 15.14 -13.04 -18.38
C GLN A 214 13.63 -13.35 -18.39
N GLY A 215 12.82 -12.36 -18.00
CA GLY A 215 11.38 -12.33 -18.32
C GLY A 215 10.39 -12.70 -17.22
N THR A 216 10.82 -13.04 -16.01
CA THR A 216 9.90 -13.24 -14.86
C THR A 216 10.20 -12.23 -13.76
N LEU A 217 9.16 -11.59 -13.22
CA LEU A 217 9.21 -10.86 -11.94
C LEU A 217 9.75 -11.83 -10.88
N ASN A 218 11.04 -11.77 -10.58
CA ASN A 218 11.65 -12.71 -9.64
C ASN A 218 11.09 -12.38 -8.25
N THR A 219 10.26 -13.27 -7.71
CA THR A 219 9.56 -13.11 -6.42
C THR A 219 10.45 -13.43 -5.22
N TYR A 220 11.66 -13.95 -5.48
CA TYR A 220 12.59 -14.39 -4.43
C TYR A 220 13.21 -13.21 -3.68
N ASP A 221 12.82 -13.04 -2.41
CA ASP A 221 13.23 -11.94 -1.56
C ASP A 221 14.12 -12.38 -0.37
N VAL A 222 14.57 -11.40 0.43
CA VAL A 222 15.42 -11.69 1.59
C VAL A 222 14.72 -12.50 2.68
N LEU A 223 13.39 -12.41 2.80
CA LEU A 223 12.63 -13.15 3.81
C LEU A 223 12.50 -14.62 3.42
N GLU A 224 12.33 -14.89 2.13
CA GLU A 224 12.39 -16.24 1.56
C GLU A 224 13.78 -16.83 1.72
N LEU A 225 14.85 -16.08 1.39
CA LEU A 225 16.23 -16.50 1.66
C LEU A 225 16.44 -16.88 3.13
N LEU A 226 16.03 -16.01 4.06
CA LEU A 226 16.17 -16.27 5.50
C LEU A 226 15.40 -17.54 5.91
N THR A 227 14.23 -17.79 5.32
CA THR A 227 13.46 -19.00 5.59
C THR A 227 14.18 -20.24 5.07
N ASP A 228 14.74 -20.18 3.86
CA ASP A 228 15.43 -21.28 3.19
C ASP A 228 16.79 -21.63 3.82
N ILE A 229 17.41 -20.71 4.56
CA ILE A 229 18.61 -20.98 5.37
C ILE A 229 18.29 -21.27 6.85
N ASP A 230 17.05 -21.70 7.13
CA ASP A 230 16.57 -22.14 8.44
C ASP A 230 16.52 -21.00 9.51
N LEU A 231 16.30 -19.75 9.08
CA LEU A 231 16.17 -18.55 9.92
C LEU A 231 14.75 -17.94 9.88
N SER A 232 13.70 -18.76 9.85
CA SER A 232 12.30 -18.29 9.84
C SER A 232 11.96 -17.28 10.96
N PRO A 233 12.48 -17.38 12.19
CA PRO A 233 12.24 -16.36 13.22
C PRO A 233 12.85 -14.99 12.88
N GLN A 234 13.99 -14.96 12.20
CA GLN A 234 14.61 -13.72 11.74
C GLN A 234 13.82 -13.17 10.55
N ALA A 235 13.35 -14.03 9.64
CA ALA A 235 12.46 -13.63 8.56
C ALA A 235 11.18 -12.97 9.12
N GLU A 236 10.57 -13.53 10.16
CA GLU A 236 9.41 -12.93 10.82
C GLU A 236 9.75 -11.61 11.52
N TYR A 237 10.90 -11.53 12.20
CA TYR A 237 11.39 -10.29 12.80
C TYR A 237 11.54 -9.18 11.74
N TYR A 238 12.21 -9.47 10.63
CA TYR A 238 12.40 -8.50 9.54
C TYR A 238 11.12 -8.25 8.73
N ARG A 239 10.18 -9.20 8.65
CA ARG A 239 8.84 -8.98 8.04
C ARG A 239 8.04 -7.90 8.78
N ASN A 240 8.18 -7.85 10.10
CA ASN A 240 7.51 -6.87 10.96
C ASN A 240 8.25 -5.52 11.01
N LEU A 241 9.44 -5.42 10.40
CA LEU A 241 10.24 -4.20 10.31
C LEU A 241 10.24 -3.70 8.87
N ASN A 242 9.89 -2.42 8.66
CA ASN A 242 9.99 -1.84 7.32
C ASN A 242 11.48 -1.82 6.89
N PRO A 243 11.87 -2.39 5.73
CA PRO A 243 13.26 -2.58 5.27
C PRO A 243 14.01 -1.28 4.92
N ARG A 244 13.69 -0.15 5.56
CA ARG A 244 14.35 1.15 5.38
C ARG A 244 14.66 1.89 6.68
N ARG A 245 14.53 1.28 7.86
CA ARG A 245 14.65 2.03 9.12
C ARG A 245 16.02 1.92 9.77
N PHE A 246 16.49 3.10 10.20
CA PHE A 246 17.50 3.29 11.23
C PHE A 246 17.20 2.44 12.49
N PRO A 247 18.17 2.28 13.41
CA PRO A 247 17.92 1.76 14.75
C PRO A 247 16.62 2.33 15.34
N PRO A 248 15.82 1.56 16.10
CA PRO A 248 14.56 2.04 16.69
C PRO A 248 14.69 3.42 17.37
N ASP A 249 15.82 3.66 18.05
CA ASP A 249 16.15 4.90 18.75
C ASP A 249 16.28 6.14 17.83
N LEU A 250 16.72 5.94 16.59
CA LEU A 250 16.82 6.98 15.56
C LEU A 250 15.57 7.03 14.68
N ALA A 251 14.85 5.91 14.54
CA ALA A 251 13.59 5.84 13.81
C ALA A 251 12.46 6.66 14.48
N ALA A 252 12.49 6.83 15.80
CA ALA A 252 11.58 7.72 16.52
C ALA A 252 11.78 9.22 16.17
N ARG A 253 12.96 9.59 15.65
CA ARG A 253 13.31 10.97 15.31
C ARG A 253 13.11 11.33 13.84
N GLN A 254 12.88 10.34 12.97
CA GLN A 254 12.59 10.63 11.57
C GLN A 254 11.14 11.03 11.40
N PRO A 255 10.86 12.12 10.65
CA PRO A 255 9.50 12.44 10.27
C PRO A 255 8.90 11.27 9.49
N CYS A 256 7.76 10.80 9.97
CA CYS A 256 6.94 9.85 9.26
C CYS A 256 6.04 10.65 8.32
N PRO A 257 6.10 10.43 7.00
CA PRO A 257 5.14 11.05 6.12
C PRO A 257 3.72 10.59 6.51
N THR A 258 2.75 11.48 6.39
CA THR A 258 1.33 11.21 6.65
C THR A 258 0.77 10.09 5.78
N ILE A 259 1.27 9.99 4.54
CA ILE A 259 0.95 8.95 3.56
C ILE A 259 2.21 8.42 2.90
N ASP A 260 2.14 7.22 2.35
CA ASP A 260 3.27 6.56 1.69
C ASP A 260 3.00 6.48 0.18
N LEU A 261 3.54 7.44 -0.58
CA LEU A 261 3.44 7.48 -2.05
C LEU A 261 4.76 7.08 -2.74
N ALA A 262 5.74 6.61 -1.98
CA ALA A 262 7.02 6.22 -2.56
C ALA A 262 6.90 4.89 -3.30
N GLU A 263 7.67 4.74 -4.37
CA GLU A 263 7.80 3.46 -5.03
C GLU A 263 8.75 2.54 -4.24
N HIS A 264 8.27 1.32 -4.00
CA HIS A 264 8.94 0.29 -3.23
C HIS A 264 8.85 -1.02 -4.02
N SER A 265 9.99 -1.67 -4.27
CA SER A 265 10.04 -2.95 -4.97
C SER A 265 9.27 -4.08 -4.27
N TRP A 266 9.18 -4.02 -2.94
CA TRP A 266 8.53 -5.02 -2.08
C TRP A 266 7.06 -4.72 -1.75
N LEU A 267 6.53 -3.56 -2.18
CA LEU A 267 5.16 -3.16 -1.88
C LEU A 267 4.39 -2.96 -3.16
N SER A 268 3.21 -3.58 -3.23
CA SER A 268 2.22 -3.35 -4.27
C SER A 268 2.13 -1.86 -4.66
N PRO A 269 2.18 -1.49 -5.96
CA PRO A 269 2.12 -0.09 -6.39
C PRO A 269 0.73 0.53 -6.16
N TYR A 270 -0.28 -0.28 -5.85
CA TYR A 270 -1.65 0.16 -5.64
C TYR A 270 -1.84 0.88 -4.31
N THR A 271 -2.61 1.96 -4.36
CA THR A 271 -3.06 2.70 -3.19
C THR A 271 -4.56 2.55 -3.04
N PHE A 272 -5.08 2.77 -1.85
CA PHE A 272 -6.51 2.83 -1.65
C PHE A 272 -6.91 3.83 -0.56
N GLY A 273 -8.17 4.26 -0.59
CA GLY A 273 -8.80 5.04 0.47
C GLY A 273 -10.23 4.55 0.68
N VAL A 274 -10.79 4.80 1.85
CA VAL A 274 -12.18 4.46 2.18
C VAL A 274 -12.96 5.72 2.54
N GLU A 275 -14.21 5.80 2.08
CA GLU A 275 -15.18 6.79 2.53
C GLU A 275 -16.27 6.06 3.31
N LEU A 276 -16.51 6.50 4.54
CA LEU A 276 -17.47 5.91 5.46
C LEU A 276 -18.61 6.90 5.67
N GLU A 277 -19.78 6.57 5.15
CA GLU A 277 -20.99 7.37 5.38
C GLU A 277 -21.81 6.75 6.52
N PHE A 278 -22.22 7.59 7.47
CA PHE A 278 -23.03 7.18 8.62
C PHE A 278 -23.80 8.36 9.18
N LEU A 279 -24.76 8.08 10.05
CA LEU A 279 -25.54 9.10 10.74
C LEU A 279 -25.09 9.21 12.20
N LEU A 280 -25.16 10.41 12.76
CA LEU A 280 -25.06 10.63 14.20
C LEU A 280 -26.33 11.32 14.73
N PRO A 281 -26.86 10.86 15.88
CA PRO A 281 -27.95 11.56 16.52
C PRO A 281 -27.45 12.82 17.22
N TYR A 282 -28.35 13.78 17.36
CA TYR A 282 -28.21 14.91 18.27
C TYR A 282 -29.43 15.02 19.18
N ALA A 283 -29.26 15.67 20.32
CA ALA A 283 -30.30 15.83 21.31
C ALA A 283 -30.57 17.31 21.59
N LEU A 284 -31.79 17.63 22.04
CA LEU A 284 -32.14 18.96 22.57
C LEU A 284 -31.93 19.03 24.09
N GLU A 285 -31.80 17.89 24.73
CA GLU A 285 -31.56 17.73 26.16
C GLU A 285 -30.46 16.68 26.38
N VAL A 286 -29.84 16.68 27.55
CA VAL A 286 -28.78 15.70 27.86
C VAL A 286 -29.38 14.28 27.78
N PRO A 287 -28.85 13.40 26.91
CA PRO A 287 -29.38 12.05 26.75
C PRO A 287 -29.09 11.17 27.97
N ASP A 288 -29.63 9.94 27.97
CA ASP A 288 -29.50 8.96 29.06
C ASP A 288 -28.08 8.90 29.68
N ARG A 289 -27.99 9.17 30.98
CA ARG A 289 -26.79 9.18 31.82
C ARG A 289 -26.05 7.83 31.90
N HIS A 290 -26.69 6.73 31.50
CA HIS A 290 -26.09 5.40 31.53
C HIS A 290 -25.28 5.06 30.28
N GLU A 291 -25.54 5.72 29.14
CA GLU A 291 -24.75 5.55 27.92
C GLU A 291 -23.65 6.61 27.82
N LYS A 292 -22.40 6.15 27.91
CA LYS A 292 -21.20 7.01 27.92
C LYS A 292 -20.77 7.49 26.54
N ARG A 293 -21.32 6.93 25.46
CA ARG A 293 -21.03 7.37 24.08
C ARG A 293 -21.54 8.78 23.86
N TRP A 294 -20.68 9.61 23.30
CA TRP A 294 -20.92 11.03 23.06
C TRP A 294 -22.11 11.28 22.13
N THR A 295 -22.80 12.39 22.36
CA THR A 295 -23.92 12.89 21.56
C THR A 295 -23.91 14.42 21.66
N TYR A 296 -24.09 15.09 20.53
CA TYR A 296 -24.18 16.55 20.51
C TYR A 296 -25.51 17.00 21.14
N VAL A 297 -25.44 17.99 22.03
CA VAL A 297 -26.63 18.64 22.60
C VAL A 297 -26.72 20.04 21.97
N LEU A 298 -27.77 20.26 21.19
CA LEU A 298 -28.01 21.53 20.50
C LEU A 298 -28.45 22.60 21.53
N PRO A 299 -27.79 23.76 21.59
CA PRO A 299 -28.21 24.86 22.46
C PRO A 299 -29.62 25.34 22.14
N SER A 300 -30.44 25.58 23.17
CA SER A 300 -31.85 25.99 23.02
C SER A 300 -32.04 27.36 22.38
N ASP A 301 -31.00 28.20 22.39
CA ASP A 301 -30.94 29.52 21.79
C ASP A 301 -30.42 29.53 20.34
N THR A 302 -30.16 28.34 19.75
CA THR A 302 -29.73 28.25 18.34
C THR A 302 -30.86 28.70 17.42
N GLU A 303 -30.62 29.74 16.62
CA GLU A 303 -31.59 30.21 15.65
C GLU A 303 -31.93 29.14 14.59
N PRO A 304 -33.21 29.01 14.17
CA PRO A 304 -33.65 27.98 13.23
C PRO A 304 -32.84 27.90 11.93
N ALA A 305 -32.39 29.05 11.41
CA ALA A 305 -31.60 29.12 10.18
C ALA A 305 -30.21 28.47 10.29
N PHE A 306 -29.65 28.37 11.51
CA PHE A 306 -28.30 27.89 11.75
C PHE A 306 -28.24 26.51 12.43
N ILE A 307 -29.39 25.89 12.74
CA ILE A 307 -29.43 24.58 13.41
C ILE A 307 -28.56 23.55 12.67
N SER A 308 -28.72 23.46 11.35
CA SER A 308 -27.97 22.48 10.56
C SER A 308 -26.47 22.71 10.54
N SER A 309 -26.03 23.95 10.35
CA SER A 309 -24.60 24.27 10.27
C SER A 309 -23.96 24.06 11.63
N THR A 310 -24.65 24.44 12.71
CA THR A 310 -24.22 24.27 14.09
C THR A 310 -24.03 22.79 14.44
N ILE A 311 -25.02 21.92 14.14
CA ILE A 311 -24.90 20.48 14.38
C ILE A 311 -23.69 19.90 13.64
N TYR A 312 -23.52 20.28 12.37
CA TYR A 312 -22.43 19.81 11.55
C TYR A 312 -21.07 20.25 12.09
N GLU A 313 -20.87 21.55 12.33
CA GLU A 313 -19.60 22.13 12.73
C GLU A 313 -19.09 21.51 14.05
N HIS A 314 -19.93 21.51 15.08
CA HIS A 314 -19.54 20.96 16.37
C HIS A 314 -19.31 19.45 16.35
N THR A 315 -20.13 18.71 15.57
CA THR A 315 -19.95 17.25 15.47
C THR A 315 -18.70 16.90 14.67
N ALA A 316 -18.44 17.60 13.56
CA ALA A 316 -17.24 17.38 12.76
C ALA A 316 -15.97 17.71 13.55
N GLU A 317 -15.97 18.81 14.30
CA GLU A 317 -14.86 19.19 15.18
C GLU A 317 -14.63 18.15 16.28
N HIS A 318 -15.70 17.65 16.91
CA HIS A 318 -15.59 16.58 17.90
C HIS A 318 -14.99 15.30 17.30
N LEU A 319 -15.46 14.87 16.12
CA LEU A 319 -14.93 13.69 15.44
C LEU A 319 -13.45 13.86 15.10
N ALA A 320 -13.04 15.00 14.54
CA ALA A 320 -11.65 15.27 14.22
C ALA A 320 -10.76 15.30 15.48
N ALA A 321 -11.22 15.96 16.55
CA ALA A 321 -10.49 16.01 17.82
C ALA A 321 -10.37 14.63 18.48
N LEU A 322 -11.44 13.85 18.46
CA LEU A 322 -11.47 12.47 18.95
C LEU A 322 -10.42 11.62 18.24
N LEU A 323 -10.41 11.63 16.90
CA LEU A 323 -9.45 10.86 16.12
C LEU A 323 -8.00 11.33 16.36
N ASN A 324 -7.75 12.65 16.40
CA ASN A 324 -6.44 13.21 16.71
C ASN A 324 -5.94 12.75 18.10
N SER A 325 -6.81 12.74 19.12
CA SER A 325 -6.46 12.29 20.48
C SER A 325 -6.07 10.81 20.55
N LYS A 326 -6.53 10.00 19.58
CA LYS A 326 -6.21 8.56 19.46
C LYS A 326 -5.10 8.29 18.44
N GLY A 327 -4.40 9.33 17.98
CA GLY A 327 -3.23 9.21 17.09
C GLY A 327 -3.57 9.09 15.61
N HIS A 328 -4.77 9.50 15.21
CA HIS A 328 -5.22 9.55 13.81
C HIS A 328 -5.28 11.00 13.36
N PHE A 329 -4.37 11.39 12.47
CA PHE A 329 -4.31 12.77 11.95
C PHE A 329 -5.58 13.10 11.17
N SER A 330 -6.32 14.09 11.66
CA SER A 330 -7.69 14.37 11.23
C SER A 330 -8.02 15.86 11.17
N ALA A 331 -8.94 16.24 10.29
CA ALA A 331 -9.43 17.61 10.12
C ALA A 331 -10.85 17.62 9.52
N THR A 332 -11.52 18.77 9.59
CA THR A 332 -12.88 18.95 9.03
C THR A 332 -12.84 19.67 7.69
N TYR A 333 -13.86 19.47 6.86
CA TYR A 333 -13.99 20.18 5.58
C TYR A 333 -13.92 21.70 5.72
N ASN A 334 -14.53 22.28 6.75
CA ASN A 334 -14.50 23.72 6.96
C ASN A 334 -13.09 24.21 7.27
N THR A 335 -12.36 23.52 8.16
CA THR A 335 -10.96 23.87 8.48
C THR A 335 -10.04 23.77 7.27
N VAL A 336 -10.30 22.79 6.41
CA VAL A 336 -9.53 22.52 5.20
C VAL A 336 -9.85 23.51 4.06
N LYS A 337 -11.15 23.81 3.85
CA LYS A 337 -11.64 24.65 2.73
C LYS A 337 -11.53 26.15 2.98
N GLN A 338 -11.76 26.63 4.21
CA GLN A 338 -11.77 28.06 4.53
C GLN A 338 -10.40 28.73 4.34
N ARG A 339 -9.31 27.96 4.32
CA ARG A 339 -7.94 28.50 4.25
C ARG A 339 -7.33 28.41 2.84
N ARG A 340 -8.09 28.78 1.80
CA ARG A 340 -7.52 28.93 0.44
C ARG A 340 -6.53 30.11 0.35
N ASP A 341 -6.68 31.11 1.23
CA ASP A 341 -5.96 32.39 1.14
C ASP A 341 -4.84 32.55 2.19
N GLU A 342 -4.74 31.64 3.17
CA GLU A 342 -3.64 31.59 4.15
C GLU A 342 -2.74 30.38 3.88
N PRO A 343 -1.41 30.50 4.06
CA PRO A 343 -0.54 29.34 3.96
C PRO A 343 -0.98 28.31 5.02
N PRO A 344 -1.27 27.05 4.63
CA PRO A 344 -1.94 26.04 5.47
C PRO A 344 -1.18 25.62 6.74
N HIS A 345 -0.05 26.25 7.07
CA HIS A 345 0.90 25.76 8.06
C HIS A 345 0.45 25.91 9.52
N ALA A 346 -0.27 26.98 9.90
CA ALA A 346 -0.51 27.26 11.34
C ALA A 346 -1.45 26.25 12.03
N HIS A 347 -2.63 25.97 11.45
CA HIS A 347 -3.60 25.05 12.04
C HIS A 347 -3.17 23.58 11.92
N TYR A 348 -2.57 23.23 10.78
CA TYR A 348 -2.00 21.90 10.57
C TYR A 348 -0.87 21.63 11.56
N ALA A 349 -0.04 22.62 11.90
CA ALA A 349 1.02 22.45 12.89
C ALA A 349 0.48 22.01 14.27
N SER A 350 -0.65 22.56 14.72
CA SER A 350 -1.27 22.14 15.99
C SER A 350 -1.77 20.69 15.96
N HIS A 351 -2.46 20.30 14.88
CA HIS A 351 -2.91 18.92 14.70
C HIS A 351 -1.73 17.94 14.55
N LEU A 352 -0.71 18.30 13.77
CA LEU A 352 0.51 17.51 13.60
C LEU A 352 1.26 17.36 14.92
N ALA A 353 1.33 18.40 15.75
CA ALA A 353 1.95 18.34 17.07
C ALA A 353 1.19 17.36 17.99
N THR A 354 -0.14 17.42 18.00
CA THR A 354 -0.99 16.50 18.77
C THR A 354 -0.77 15.05 18.34
N VAL A 355 -0.82 14.79 17.03
CA VAL A 355 -0.60 13.45 16.49
C VAL A 355 0.83 12.97 16.74
N SER A 356 1.83 13.85 16.60
CA SER A 356 3.22 13.51 16.86
C SER A 356 3.44 13.12 18.32
N ALA A 357 2.79 13.82 19.25
CA ALA A 357 2.81 13.49 20.67
C ALA A 357 2.18 12.11 20.94
N VAL A 358 1.02 11.81 20.35
CA VAL A 358 0.36 10.50 20.53
C VAL A 358 1.12 9.36 19.84
N ARG A 359 1.70 9.61 18.66
CA ARG A 359 2.47 8.61 17.88
C ARG A 359 3.92 8.44 18.34
N GLY A 360 4.41 9.33 19.20
CA GLY A 360 5.80 9.33 19.67
C GLY A 360 6.84 9.57 18.57
N ARG A 361 6.46 10.22 17.46
CA ARG A 361 7.36 10.54 16.33
C ARG A 361 6.83 11.74 15.55
N THR A 362 7.73 12.51 14.92
CA THR A 362 7.35 13.63 14.04
C THR A 362 6.53 13.12 12.85
N VAL A 363 5.49 13.86 12.46
CA VAL A 363 4.66 13.57 11.28
C VAL A 363 4.70 14.75 10.33
N ASP A 364 4.94 14.49 9.04
CA ASP A 364 5.06 15.54 8.01
C ASP A 364 4.09 15.32 6.84
N ILE A 365 3.62 16.42 6.26
CA ILE A 365 2.77 16.45 5.06
C ILE A 365 3.62 16.18 3.82
N VAL A 366 3.17 15.26 2.97
CA VAL A 366 3.80 14.94 1.68
C VAL A 366 3.54 16.07 0.69
N PRO A 367 4.58 16.73 0.13
CA PRO A 367 4.40 17.77 -0.88
C PRO A 367 3.75 17.23 -2.16
N GLY A 368 2.93 18.03 -2.83
CA GLY A 368 2.30 17.69 -4.11
C GLY A 368 1.08 16.78 -4.03
N ALA A 369 0.83 16.12 -2.88
CA ALA A 369 -0.41 15.39 -2.64
C ALA A 369 -1.47 16.33 -2.03
N SER A 370 -2.74 16.19 -2.45
CA SER A 370 -3.84 16.98 -1.89
C SER A 370 -3.95 16.73 -0.37
N HIS A 371 -3.96 17.81 0.42
CA HIS A 371 -3.96 17.76 1.88
C HIS A 371 -5.14 16.94 2.44
N MET A 372 -6.30 16.96 1.77
CA MET A 372 -7.50 16.22 2.22
C MET A 372 -7.31 14.70 2.14
N TYR A 373 -6.43 14.20 1.28
CA TYR A 373 -6.14 12.78 1.13
C TYR A 373 -4.94 12.33 1.97
N GLN A 374 -4.41 13.21 2.82
CA GLN A 374 -3.29 12.91 3.73
C GLN A 374 -3.72 12.72 5.18
N LEU A 375 -5.01 12.87 5.46
CA LEU A 375 -5.59 12.83 6.79
C LEU A 375 -6.96 12.17 6.75
N TRP A 376 -7.49 11.85 7.94
CA TRP A 376 -8.89 11.50 8.10
C TRP A 376 -9.73 12.76 8.01
N HIS A 377 -10.53 12.85 6.97
CA HIS A 377 -11.25 14.05 6.62
C HIS A 377 -12.73 13.88 6.95
N VAL A 378 -13.28 14.77 7.78
CA VAL A 378 -14.70 14.76 8.15
C VAL A 378 -15.45 15.79 7.30
N SER A 379 -16.43 15.34 6.54
CA SER A 379 -17.26 16.17 5.65
C SER A 379 -18.76 15.95 5.84
N GLN A 380 -19.53 16.94 5.40
CA GLN A 380 -20.96 16.78 5.19
C GLN A 380 -21.20 16.21 3.79
N ASP A 381 -22.08 15.23 3.69
CA ASP A 381 -22.58 14.74 2.40
C ASP A 381 -24.08 15.02 2.29
N SER A 382 -24.48 15.75 1.23
CA SER A 382 -25.87 16.18 1.03
C SER A 382 -26.82 15.05 0.60
N SER A 383 -26.29 13.90 0.18
CA SER A 383 -27.07 12.72 -0.20
C SER A 383 -27.53 11.90 1.01
N LEU A 384 -26.92 12.13 2.18
CA LEU A 384 -27.24 11.44 3.42
C LEU A 384 -28.48 11.99 4.11
N THR A 385 -29.13 11.12 4.90
CA THR A 385 -30.29 11.50 5.71
C THR A 385 -29.94 12.59 6.71
N LYS A 386 -30.80 13.60 6.74
CA LYS A 386 -30.80 14.68 7.71
C LYS A 386 -32.24 14.93 8.14
N HIS A 387 -32.50 14.78 9.43
CA HIS A 387 -33.83 14.97 10.00
C HIS A 387 -33.75 15.86 11.23
N LEU A 388 -34.47 16.98 11.17
CA LEU A 388 -34.57 17.98 12.23
C LEU A 388 -35.86 17.74 13.02
N GLY A 389 -35.88 16.66 13.79
CA GLY A 389 -37.04 16.21 14.57
C GLY A 389 -36.70 14.97 15.39
N PRO A 390 -37.41 14.74 16.52
CA PRO A 390 -37.12 13.64 17.41
C PRO A 390 -37.22 12.30 16.67
N ILE A 391 -36.28 11.41 16.96
CA ILE A 391 -36.33 10.01 16.55
C ILE A 391 -36.35 9.12 17.80
N LEU A 392 -36.69 7.85 17.65
CA LEU A 392 -36.74 6.93 18.78
C LEU A 392 -35.43 6.95 19.59
N GLY A 393 -35.52 7.43 20.85
CA GLY A 393 -34.40 7.52 21.78
C GLY A 393 -33.59 8.84 21.75
N TYR A 394 -33.88 9.79 20.86
CA TYR A 394 -33.15 11.07 20.76
C TYR A 394 -34.09 12.24 20.48
N SER A 395 -34.03 13.29 21.32
CA SER A 395 -34.96 14.42 21.28
C SER A 395 -34.73 15.41 20.13
N GLY A 396 -33.56 15.39 19.48
CA GLY A 396 -33.20 16.32 18.42
C GLY A 396 -33.44 15.78 17.03
N GLY A 397 -32.76 14.68 16.67
CA GLY A 397 -32.83 14.05 15.36
C GLY A 397 -31.52 13.42 14.94
N VAL A 398 -31.27 13.37 13.62
CA VAL A 398 -30.06 12.77 13.03
C VAL A 398 -29.47 13.63 11.92
N SER A 399 -28.15 13.57 11.79
CA SER A 399 -27.41 14.20 10.70
C SER A 399 -26.39 13.23 10.11
N GLY A 400 -26.27 13.23 8.78
CA GLY A 400 -25.33 12.41 8.04
C GLY A 400 -23.93 13.03 7.95
N PHE A 401 -22.92 12.18 8.06
CA PHE A 401 -21.50 12.53 7.98
C PHE A 401 -20.76 11.54 7.10
N GLU A 402 -19.75 12.04 6.39
CA GLU A 402 -18.76 11.23 5.71
C GLU A 402 -17.40 11.39 6.40
N ILE A 403 -16.72 10.27 6.63
CA ILE A 403 -15.30 10.26 6.99
C ILE A 403 -14.51 9.59 5.88
N SER A 404 -13.65 10.35 5.21
CA SER A 404 -12.72 9.84 4.20
C SER A 404 -11.35 9.56 4.83
N SER A 405 -10.73 8.44 4.48
CA SER A 405 -9.41 8.07 4.98
C SER A 405 -8.27 8.79 4.25
N PRO A 406 -7.06 8.85 4.84
CA PRO A 406 -5.87 9.16 4.06
C PRO A 406 -5.59 8.06 3.03
N ILE A 407 -4.69 8.35 2.08
CA ILE A 407 -4.21 7.36 1.12
C ILE A 407 -3.41 6.26 1.84
N PHE A 408 -3.89 5.03 1.70
CA PHE A 408 -3.29 3.83 2.24
C PHE A 408 -2.60 2.99 1.16
N ARG A 409 -1.74 2.07 1.63
CA ARG A 409 -1.07 1.04 0.82
C ARG A 409 -1.61 -0.33 1.18
N ASP A 410 -1.55 -1.26 0.23
CA ASP A 410 -1.94 -2.66 0.43
C ASP A 410 -0.97 -3.38 1.39
N ARG A 411 -1.07 -3.07 2.69
CA ARG A 411 -0.28 -3.66 3.78
C ARG A 411 -1.09 -3.69 5.07
N ALA A 412 -0.77 -4.65 5.93
CA ALA A 412 -1.50 -4.89 7.17
C ALA A 412 -1.57 -3.66 8.10
N SER A 413 -0.53 -2.83 8.16
CA SER A 413 -0.51 -1.64 9.01
C SER A 413 -1.57 -0.61 8.62
N ASP A 414 -1.88 -0.49 7.33
CA ASP A 414 -2.78 0.54 6.83
C ASP A 414 -4.23 0.10 6.94
N PHE A 415 -4.53 -1.17 6.65
CA PHE A 415 -5.82 -1.78 7.00
C PHE A 415 -6.12 -1.65 8.50
N ARG A 416 -5.13 -1.85 9.37
CA ARG A 416 -5.31 -1.70 10.82
C ARG A 416 -5.68 -0.28 11.25
N GLN A 417 -5.26 0.74 10.50
CA GLN A 417 -5.71 2.12 10.78
C GLN A 417 -7.23 2.26 10.58
N ILE A 418 -7.81 1.61 9.57
CA ILE A 418 -9.26 1.59 9.33
C ILE A 418 -9.98 0.88 10.48
N LEU A 419 -9.49 -0.29 10.89
CA LEU A 419 -10.08 -1.05 12.01
C LEU A 419 -10.11 -0.21 13.29
N ASN A 420 -9.01 0.48 13.59
CA ASN A 420 -8.90 1.34 14.77
C ASN A 420 -9.91 2.50 14.71
N VAL A 421 -10.04 3.18 13.57
CA VAL A 421 -11.02 4.27 13.42
C VAL A 421 -12.45 3.78 13.57
N LEU A 422 -12.81 2.66 12.93
CA LEU A 422 -14.14 2.06 13.07
C LEU A 422 -14.44 1.66 14.53
N ALA A 423 -13.44 1.14 15.24
CA ALA A 423 -13.57 0.81 16.65
C ALA A 423 -13.75 2.06 17.53
N ILE A 424 -12.99 3.13 17.27
CA ILE A 424 -13.13 4.41 17.97
C ILE A 424 -14.53 4.98 17.77
N LEU A 425 -15.01 5.06 16.52
CA LEU A 425 -16.34 5.58 16.20
C LEU A 425 -17.43 4.79 16.94
N ARG A 426 -17.41 3.46 16.87
CA ARG A 426 -18.44 2.64 17.56
C ARG A 426 -18.33 2.66 19.09
N ALA A 427 -17.15 2.89 19.64
CA ALA A 427 -16.91 2.88 21.08
C ALA A 427 -17.26 4.22 21.75
N GLU A 428 -17.01 5.33 21.05
CA GLU A 428 -17.03 6.69 21.61
C GLU A 428 -18.21 7.52 21.10
N THR A 429 -18.81 7.18 19.96
CA THR A 429 -19.98 7.88 19.38
C THR A 429 -21.17 6.93 19.17
N ARG A 430 -22.32 7.46 18.77
CA ARG A 430 -23.56 6.66 18.58
C ARG A 430 -23.93 6.53 17.09
N PRO A 431 -23.09 5.88 16.26
CA PRO A 431 -23.35 5.85 14.83
C PRO A 431 -24.61 5.05 14.51
N MET A 432 -25.34 5.53 13.51
CA MET A 432 -26.49 4.87 12.93
C MET A 432 -26.31 4.72 11.43
N LEU A 433 -27.05 3.82 10.82
CA LEU A 433 -27.04 3.58 9.37
C LEU A 433 -28.48 3.55 8.84
N ASP A 434 -28.63 3.93 7.59
CA ASP A 434 -29.85 3.74 6.82
C ASP A 434 -29.51 3.47 5.34
N GLY A 435 -30.54 3.38 4.48
CA GLY A 435 -30.36 3.14 3.05
C GLY A 435 -29.65 4.25 2.27
N THR A 436 -29.45 5.45 2.86
CA THR A 436 -28.67 6.52 2.22
C THR A 436 -27.17 6.32 2.39
N CYS A 437 -26.75 5.70 3.49
CA CYS A 437 -25.36 5.47 3.81
C CYS A 437 -24.72 4.45 2.84
N GLY A 438 -23.51 4.75 2.38
CA GLY A 438 -22.63 3.92 1.57
C GLY A 438 -21.25 3.73 2.19
N THR A 439 -20.54 2.72 1.70
CA THR A 439 -19.12 2.53 1.99
C THR A 439 -18.36 2.53 0.67
N HIS A 440 -17.56 3.57 0.43
CA HIS A 440 -16.83 3.70 -0.83
C HIS A 440 -15.38 3.26 -0.68
N VAL A 441 -14.83 2.68 -1.74
CA VAL A 441 -13.39 2.38 -1.83
C VAL A 441 -12.85 3.04 -3.09
N HIS A 442 -11.84 3.87 -2.90
CA HIS A 442 -11.07 4.48 -3.98
C HIS A 442 -9.79 3.68 -4.16
N VAL A 443 -9.51 3.21 -5.36
CA VAL A 443 -8.27 2.47 -5.67
C VAL A 443 -7.46 3.25 -6.69
N GLY A 444 -6.26 3.63 -6.31
CA GLY A 444 -5.29 4.34 -7.15
C GLY A 444 -4.00 3.56 -7.30
N SER A 445 -2.97 4.23 -7.81
CA SER A 445 -1.62 3.69 -7.92
C SER A 445 -0.59 4.81 -7.78
N VAL A 446 0.59 4.48 -7.25
CA VAL A 446 1.74 5.39 -7.28
C VAL A 446 2.34 5.53 -8.69
N ARG A 447 1.94 4.63 -9.60
CA ARG A 447 2.25 4.67 -11.03
C ARG A 447 1.03 5.20 -11.80
N PRO A 448 1.23 5.98 -12.88
CA PRO A 448 0.15 6.35 -13.78
C PRO A 448 -0.55 5.13 -14.39
N PHE A 449 -1.84 5.27 -14.67
CA PHE A 449 -2.58 4.31 -15.47
C PHE A 449 -2.34 4.58 -16.97
N THR A 450 -2.37 3.52 -17.77
CA THR A 450 -2.49 3.65 -19.23
C THR A 450 -3.96 3.54 -19.64
N LEU A 451 -4.32 4.11 -20.80
CA LEU A 451 -5.69 3.97 -21.32
C LEU A 451 -6.05 2.49 -21.56
N THR A 452 -5.11 1.69 -22.06
CA THR A 452 -5.29 0.23 -22.22
C THR A 452 -5.55 -0.46 -20.90
N ALA A 453 -4.86 -0.08 -19.82
CA ALA A 453 -5.13 -0.61 -18.48
C ALA A 453 -6.55 -0.27 -17.99
N LEU A 454 -7.02 0.97 -18.25
CA LEU A 454 -8.40 1.36 -17.92
C LEU A 454 -9.44 0.63 -18.78
N LYS A 455 -9.17 0.37 -20.06
CA LYS A 455 -10.04 -0.44 -20.94
C LYS A 455 -10.15 -1.88 -20.44
N LYS A 456 -9.03 -2.52 -20.08
CA LYS A 456 -9.00 -3.83 -19.42
C LYS A 456 -9.85 -3.82 -18.15
N LEU A 457 -9.66 -2.82 -17.29
CA LEU A 457 -10.44 -2.69 -16.06
C LEU A 457 -11.93 -2.49 -16.31
N ALA A 458 -12.30 -1.67 -17.30
CA ALA A 458 -13.68 -1.46 -17.69
C ALA A 458 -14.34 -2.78 -18.15
N CYS A 459 -13.67 -3.56 -18.99
CA CYS A 459 -14.15 -4.88 -19.42
C CYS A 459 -14.29 -5.86 -18.24
N LEU A 460 -13.29 -5.91 -17.35
CA LEU A 460 -13.36 -6.77 -16.16
C LEU A 460 -14.52 -6.35 -15.25
N ALA A 461 -14.62 -5.05 -14.92
CA ALA A 461 -15.70 -4.48 -14.14
C ALA A 461 -17.07 -4.78 -14.75
N TRP A 462 -17.21 -4.65 -16.08
CA TRP A 462 -18.43 -5.00 -16.80
C TRP A 462 -18.84 -6.46 -16.59
N VAL A 463 -17.90 -7.40 -16.66
CA VAL A 463 -18.20 -8.83 -16.49
C VAL A 463 -18.52 -9.20 -15.05
N VAL A 464 -17.84 -8.58 -14.08
CA VAL A 464 -18.00 -8.93 -12.66
C VAL A 464 -19.11 -8.15 -11.97
N ASP A 465 -19.60 -7.04 -12.53
CA ASP A 465 -20.67 -6.20 -11.98
C ASP A 465 -21.94 -7.00 -11.57
N PRO A 466 -22.44 -7.97 -12.37
CA PRO A 466 -23.55 -8.83 -11.94
C PRO A 466 -23.22 -9.73 -10.74
N ILE A 467 -21.95 -10.10 -10.55
CA ILE A 467 -21.50 -10.90 -9.39
C ILE A 467 -21.40 -9.98 -8.17
N LEU A 468 -20.75 -8.82 -8.31
CA LEU A 468 -20.62 -7.83 -7.23
C LEU A 468 -21.98 -7.35 -6.72
N SER A 469 -22.95 -7.16 -7.62
CA SER A 469 -24.33 -6.82 -7.27
C SER A 469 -25.01 -7.85 -6.36
N THR A 470 -24.51 -9.09 -6.30
CA THR A 470 -25.03 -10.11 -5.35
C THR A 470 -24.37 -10.06 -3.98
N LEU A 471 -23.20 -9.41 -3.87
CA LEU A 471 -22.43 -9.29 -2.64
C LEU A 471 -22.82 -8.07 -1.80
N VAL A 472 -23.61 -7.16 -2.35
CA VAL A 472 -24.07 -5.93 -1.71
C VAL A 472 -25.58 -5.96 -1.49
N HIS A 473 -26.05 -5.18 -0.53
CA HIS A 473 -27.46 -5.12 -0.20
C HIS A 473 -28.31 -4.69 -1.43
N PRO A 474 -29.41 -5.40 -1.77
CA PRO A 474 -30.16 -5.16 -3.01
C PRO A 474 -30.69 -3.73 -3.19
N VAL A 475 -30.94 -3.01 -2.09
CA VAL A 475 -31.37 -1.60 -2.14
C VAL A 475 -30.37 -0.71 -2.87
N ARG A 476 -29.07 -1.00 -2.78
CA ARG A 476 -28.01 -0.20 -3.40
C ARG A 476 -28.13 -0.21 -4.92
N GLY A 477 -28.55 -1.33 -5.49
CA GLY A 477 -28.79 -1.45 -6.93
C GLY A 477 -29.96 -0.60 -7.44
N ALA A 478 -30.87 -0.19 -6.55
CA ALA A 478 -31.98 0.73 -6.87
C ALA A 478 -31.62 2.20 -6.62
N VAL A 479 -30.56 2.47 -5.85
CA VAL A 479 -30.09 3.84 -5.58
C VAL A 479 -29.29 4.36 -6.78
N HIS A 480 -29.68 5.54 -7.25
CA HIS A 480 -29.10 6.19 -8.43
C HIS A 480 -27.59 6.42 -8.35
N HIS A 481 -27.06 6.73 -7.15
CA HIS A 481 -25.62 6.97 -6.91
C HIS A 481 -24.78 5.69 -6.71
N ALA A 482 -25.39 4.51 -6.90
CA ALA A 482 -24.76 3.20 -6.78
C ALA A 482 -25.30 2.20 -7.83
N ALA A 483 -25.90 2.69 -8.92
CA ALA A 483 -26.53 1.85 -9.94
C ALA A 483 -25.53 0.85 -10.56
N PRO A 484 -25.92 -0.43 -10.78
CA PRO A 484 -25.03 -1.43 -11.39
C PRO A 484 -24.59 -1.02 -12.79
N LEU A 485 -23.31 -1.23 -13.11
CA LEU A 485 -22.71 -0.78 -14.36
C LEU A 485 -23.45 -1.34 -15.59
N ARG A 486 -23.85 -2.62 -15.57
CA ARG A 486 -24.56 -3.26 -16.69
C ARG A 486 -26.04 -2.90 -16.80
N LYS A 487 -26.57 -2.09 -15.88
CA LYS A 487 -27.99 -1.69 -15.88
C LYS A 487 -28.18 -0.20 -16.01
N GLY A 488 -27.38 0.59 -15.31
CA GLY A 488 -27.58 2.03 -15.16
C GLY A 488 -26.52 2.91 -15.83
N SER A 489 -25.59 2.36 -16.62
CA SER A 489 -24.61 3.15 -17.36
C SER A 489 -25.10 3.56 -18.76
N ASN A 490 -24.51 4.62 -19.31
CA ASN A 490 -24.76 5.05 -20.70
C ASN A 490 -24.55 3.93 -21.71
N LEU A 491 -23.52 3.10 -21.52
CA LEU A 491 -23.25 1.93 -22.36
C LEU A 491 -24.38 0.88 -22.27
N ALA A 492 -24.91 0.64 -21.07
CA ALA A 492 -25.98 -0.34 -20.85
C ALA A 492 -27.31 0.11 -21.48
N GLU A 493 -27.61 1.40 -21.41
CA GLU A 493 -28.84 1.96 -21.95
C GLU A 493 -28.79 2.16 -23.47
N ASN A 494 -27.61 2.35 -24.05
CA ASN A 494 -27.47 2.59 -25.49
C ASN A 494 -27.95 1.38 -26.31
N ARG A 495 -28.93 1.61 -27.20
CA ARG A 495 -29.53 0.62 -28.11
C ARG A 495 -28.85 0.54 -29.47
N SER A 496 -28.03 1.51 -29.84
CA SER A 496 -27.30 1.58 -31.11
C SER A 496 -25.79 1.61 -30.81
N LEU A 497 -25.22 0.41 -30.63
CA LEU A 497 -23.79 0.24 -30.40
C LEU A 497 -23.07 0.00 -31.73
N ARG A 498 -21.78 0.34 -31.77
CA ARG A 498 -20.91 0.01 -32.90
C ARG A 498 -20.74 -1.52 -32.94
N SER A 499 -21.16 -2.13 -34.04
CA SER A 499 -21.09 -3.58 -34.24
C SER A 499 -19.64 -4.06 -34.33
N TYR A 500 -19.32 -5.17 -33.67
CA TYR A 500 -18.04 -5.83 -33.86
C TYR A 500 -17.89 -6.40 -35.28
N GLU A 501 -18.97 -6.91 -35.88
CA GLU A 501 -18.97 -7.47 -37.24
C GLU A 501 -18.65 -6.38 -38.28
N ASP A 502 -19.24 -5.20 -38.12
CA ASP A 502 -18.96 -4.05 -39.00
C ASP A 502 -17.49 -3.63 -38.90
N LEU A 503 -16.90 -3.74 -37.70
CA LEU A 503 -15.48 -3.46 -37.46
C LEU A 503 -14.56 -4.45 -38.17
N LEU A 504 -14.94 -5.73 -38.27
CA LEU A 504 -14.18 -6.76 -38.99
C LEU A 504 -14.15 -6.51 -40.51
N ILE A 505 -15.24 -5.95 -41.05
CA ILE A 505 -15.38 -5.65 -42.48
C ILE A 505 -14.69 -4.32 -42.82
N GLY A 506 -14.68 -3.37 -41.88
CA GLY A 506 -14.04 -2.06 -42.03
C GLY A 506 -12.53 -2.15 -42.22
N GLY A 507 -12.03 -1.66 -43.36
CA GLY A 507 -10.59 -1.72 -43.69
C GLY A 507 -9.69 -0.87 -42.80
N ASP A 508 -10.22 0.22 -42.24
CA ASP A 508 -9.46 1.24 -41.50
C ASP A 508 -9.26 0.90 -40.01
N ASP A 509 -10.03 -0.04 -39.45
CA ASP A 509 -10.01 -0.39 -38.02
C ASP A 509 -9.28 -1.71 -37.69
N LYS A 510 -8.53 -2.28 -38.65
CA LYS A 510 -7.87 -3.59 -38.47
C LYS A 510 -6.98 -3.68 -37.23
N MET A 511 -6.30 -2.59 -36.87
CA MET A 511 -5.43 -2.57 -35.69
C MET A 511 -6.23 -2.61 -34.38
N LEU A 512 -7.41 -1.98 -34.34
CA LEU A 512 -8.30 -2.03 -33.18
C LEU A 512 -8.85 -3.46 -32.99
N VAL A 513 -9.22 -4.14 -34.07
CA VAL A 513 -9.64 -5.56 -34.02
C VAL A 513 -8.53 -6.43 -33.43
N VAL A 514 -7.29 -6.28 -33.92
CA VAL A 514 -6.14 -7.04 -33.40
C VAL A 514 -5.90 -6.76 -31.92
N GLU A 515 -6.00 -5.50 -31.50
CA GLU A 515 -5.87 -5.11 -30.10
C GLU A 515 -6.95 -5.77 -29.23
N ILE A 516 -8.22 -5.71 -29.65
CA ILE A 516 -9.35 -6.34 -28.96
C ILE A 516 -9.14 -7.86 -28.86
N ASP A 517 -8.88 -8.54 -29.97
CA ASP A 517 -8.76 -10.01 -30.02
C ASP A 517 -7.54 -10.53 -29.24
N SER A 518 -6.51 -9.69 -29.04
CA SER A 518 -5.36 -10.04 -28.20
C SER A 518 -5.66 -10.03 -26.69
N HIS A 519 -6.75 -9.36 -26.27
CA HIS A 519 -7.13 -9.19 -24.87
C HIS A 519 -8.45 -9.87 -24.50
N LEU A 520 -9.38 -10.05 -25.45
CA LEU A 520 -10.73 -10.51 -25.20
C LEU A 520 -11.10 -11.71 -26.07
N PRO A 521 -11.77 -12.74 -25.51
CA PRO A 521 -12.27 -13.87 -26.28
C PRO A 521 -13.54 -13.49 -27.03
N MET A 522 -13.45 -12.62 -28.04
CA MET A 522 -14.62 -12.08 -28.76
C MET A 522 -15.45 -13.18 -29.44
N ARG A 523 -14.78 -14.22 -29.95
CA ARG A 523 -15.44 -15.33 -30.63
C ARG A 523 -16.30 -16.15 -29.65
N GLY A 524 -17.57 -16.34 -29.99
CA GLY A 524 -18.53 -17.11 -29.19
C GLY A 524 -19.26 -16.31 -28.11
N LEU A 525 -18.98 -15.01 -27.98
CA LEU A 525 -19.81 -14.10 -27.17
C LEU A 525 -21.11 -13.75 -27.92
N THR A 526 -22.11 -13.28 -27.19
CA THR A 526 -23.32 -12.71 -27.79
C THR A 526 -22.98 -11.42 -28.53
N SER A 527 -23.69 -11.11 -29.62
CA SER A 527 -23.47 -9.88 -30.40
C SER A 527 -23.48 -8.64 -29.52
N ARG A 528 -24.46 -8.53 -28.62
CA ARG A 528 -24.54 -7.42 -27.66
C ARG A 528 -23.27 -7.25 -26.82
N LEU A 529 -22.70 -8.35 -26.32
CA LEU A 529 -21.49 -8.27 -25.49
C LEU A 529 -20.25 -7.94 -26.32
N GLN A 530 -20.17 -8.44 -27.55
CA GLN A 530 -19.13 -8.05 -28.50
C GLN A 530 -19.19 -6.54 -28.78
N ASP A 531 -20.38 -6.00 -29.01
CA ASP A 531 -20.56 -4.57 -29.29
C ASP A 531 -20.24 -3.71 -28.07
N GLU A 532 -20.64 -4.14 -26.86
CA GLU A 532 -20.30 -3.47 -25.59
C GLU A 532 -18.79 -3.37 -25.39
N PHE A 533 -18.06 -4.48 -25.58
CA PHE A 533 -16.60 -4.46 -25.52
C PHE A 533 -15.97 -3.64 -26.64
N THR A 534 -16.52 -3.72 -27.85
CA THR A 534 -16.06 -2.91 -28.98
C THR A 534 -16.17 -1.42 -28.68
N CYS A 535 -17.26 -0.97 -28.06
CA CYS A 535 -17.42 0.42 -27.64
C CYS A 535 -16.39 0.84 -26.57
N ILE A 536 -16.12 0.00 -25.57
CA ILE A 536 -15.08 0.25 -24.55
C ILE A 536 -13.70 0.41 -25.21
N TRP A 537 -13.34 -0.52 -26.10
CA TRP A 537 -12.04 -0.49 -26.76
C TRP A 537 -11.90 0.60 -27.83
N SER A 538 -13.02 1.03 -28.41
CA SER A 538 -13.07 2.18 -29.32
C SER A 538 -12.91 3.54 -28.62
N ALA A 539 -12.89 3.59 -27.27
CA ALA A 539 -12.66 4.85 -26.56
C ALA A 539 -11.22 5.35 -26.81
N GLY A 540 -11.08 6.50 -27.48
CA GLY A 540 -9.79 7.09 -27.81
C GLY A 540 -9.08 7.78 -26.64
N ASP A 541 -9.82 8.11 -25.57
CA ASP A 541 -9.29 8.76 -24.37
C ASP A 541 -10.10 8.37 -23.11
N HIS A 542 -9.59 8.80 -21.95
CA HIS A 542 -10.22 8.54 -20.65
C HIS A 542 -11.60 9.20 -20.49
N ASN A 543 -11.83 10.38 -21.07
CA ASN A 543 -13.12 11.09 -20.96
C ASN A 543 -14.22 10.31 -21.68
N ARG A 544 -13.92 9.80 -22.88
CA ARG A 544 -14.86 8.96 -23.64
C ARG A 544 -15.15 7.66 -22.90
N LEU A 545 -14.13 7.02 -22.33
CA LEU A 545 -14.30 5.81 -21.53
C LEU A 545 -15.18 6.06 -20.30
N THR A 546 -14.87 7.11 -19.52
CA THR A 546 -15.68 7.51 -18.35
C THR A 546 -17.11 7.83 -18.75
N GLY A 547 -17.32 8.54 -19.87
CA GLY A 547 -18.66 8.86 -20.38
C GLY A 547 -19.50 7.63 -20.75
N LEU A 548 -18.87 6.56 -21.27
CA LEU A 548 -19.57 5.29 -21.55
C LEU A 548 -20.03 4.60 -20.26
N LEU A 549 -19.21 4.66 -19.22
CA LEU A 549 -19.43 3.95 -17.95
C LEU A 549 -20.23 4.76 -16.92
N ALA A 550 -20.36 6.07 -17.15
CA ALA A 550 -21.12 6.99 -16.32
C ALA A 550 -22.61 6.60 -16.22
N ALA A 551 -23.23 6.93 -15.09
CA ALA A 551 -24.65 6.69 -14.87
C ALA A 551 -25.51 7.49 -15.87
N ALA A 552 -26.47 6.83 -16.52
CA ALA A 552 -27.29 7.43 -17.59
C ALA A 552 -28.42 8.34 -17.09
N ASN A 553 -28.66 8.39 -15.79
CA ASN A 553 -29.83 8.99 -15.15
C ASN A 553 -29.76 10.53 -14.98
N GLY A 554 -28.87 11.23 -15.69
CA GLY A 554 -28.77 12.70 -15.66
C GLY A 554 -28.30 13.31 -14.33
N THR A 555 -27.83 12.49 -13.37
CA THR A 555 -27.22 13.00 -12.14
C THR A 555 -25.86 13.64 -12.43
N MET A 556 -25.53 14.74 -11.76
CA MET A 556 -24.24 15.41 -11.89
C MET A 556 -23.52 15.43 -10.53
N PRO A 557 -22.37 14.76 -10.38
CA PRO A 557 -21.70 13.91 -11.37
C PRO A 557 -22.38 12.53 -11.55
N PRO A 558 -22.37 11.94 -12.76
CA PRO A 558 -23.08 10.69 -13.09
C PRO A 558 -22.32 9.46 -12.57
N ARG A 559 -22.41 9.20 -11.26
CA ARG A 559 -21.66 8.11 -10.59
C ARG A 559 -22.51 6.85 -10.40
N GLY A 560 -22.02 5.73 -10.92
CA GLY A 560 -22.59 4.39 -10.69
C GLY A 560 -21.86 3.60 -9.59
N SER A 561 -22.17 2.31 -9.48
CA SER A 561 -21.56 1.34 -8.58
C SER A 561 -20.02 1.24 -8.70
N ILE A 562 -19.48 1.45 -9.89
CA ILE A 562 -18.04 1.56 -10.16
C ILE A 562 -17.84 2.79 -11.06
N SER A 563 -17.01 3.73 -10.64
CA SER A 563 -16.85 5.03 -11.26
C SER A 563 -15.40 5.30 -11.65
N PHE A 564 -15.23 5.79 -12.88
CA PHE A 564 -13.95 6.23 -13.47
C PHE A 564 -13.81 7.77 -13.45
N ASP A 565 -14.78 8.47 -12.86
CA ASP A 565 -14.86 9.95 -12.79
C ASP A 565 -13.66 10.59 -12.08
N LYS A 566 -12.99 9.84 -11.20
CA LYS A 566 -11.82 10.33 -10.45
C LYS A 566 -10.49 10.11 -11.16
N ILE A 567 -10.49 9.61 -12.40
CA ILE A 567 -9.30 9.56 -13.26
C ILE A 567 -9.14 10.89 -13.97
N ASN A 568 -7.99 11.54 -13.78
CA ASN A 568 -7.61 12.80 -14.41
C ASN A 568 -6.46 12.58 -15.38
N CYS A 569 -6.47 13.32 -16.49
CA CYS A 569 -5.33 13.42 -17.39
C CYS A 569 -4.50 14.67 -17.06
N MET A 570 -3.24 14.48 -16.68
CA MET A 570 -2.29 15.58 -16.53
C MET A 570 -1.42 15.68 -17.80
N SER A 571 -1.24 16.90 -18.30
CA SER A 571 -0.28 17.23 -19.35
C SER A 571 0.72 18.28 -18.83
N GLY A 572 2.02 18.11 -19.09
CA GLY A 572 3.07 19.08 -18.72
C GLY A 572 4.29 18.51 -17.97
N SER A 573 5.31 19.35 -17.80
CA SER A 573 6.70 19.05 -17.36
C SER A 573 6.89 18.53 -15.92
N ALA A 574 5.84 18.12 -15.21
CA ALA A 574 5.88 17.79 -13.77
C ALA A 574 6.23 16.32 -13.45
N PHE A 575 6.42 15.46 -14.46
CA PHE A 575 6.78 14.04 -14.27
C PHE A 575 7.94 13.62 -15.19
N PRO A 576 8.75 12.62 -14.80
CA PRO A 576 9.94 12.19 -15.56
C PRO A 576 9.63 11.48 -16.89
N TYR A 577 8.36 11.31 -17.27
CA TYR A 577 7.94 10.53 -18.44
C TYR A 577 7.95 11.29 -19.78
N GLY A 578 8.54 12.49 -19.80
CA GLY A 578 8.74 13.25 -21.03
C GLY A 578 7.51 14.05 -21.50
N PRO A 579 7.66 14.95 -22.49
CA PRO A 579 6.74 16.07 -22.68
C PRO A 579 5.44 15.78 -23.43
N TRP A 580 5.14 14.54 -23.84
CA TRP A 580 4.13 14.29 -24.88
C TRP A 580 3.13 13.15 -24.62
N GLU A 581 3.25 12.37 -23.55
CA GLU A 581 2.27 11.33 -23.23
C GLU A 581 1.31 11.79 -22.11
N PRO A 582 -0.03 11.68 -22.31
CA PRO A 582 -1.00 12.01 -21.28
C PRO A 582 -0.85 11.08 -20.07
N VAL A 583 -0.63 11.66 -18.90
CA VAL A 583 -0.44 10.91 -17.65
C VAL A 583 -1.79 10.77 -16.96
N LEU A 584 -2.35 9.55 -16.93
CA LEU A 584 -3.62 9.29 -16.26
C LEU A 584 -3.37 8.94 -14.79
N VAL A 585 -3.87 9.76 -13.87
CA VAL A 585 -3.74 9.58 -12.42
C VAL A 585 -5.08 9.72 -11.73
N GLY A 586 -5.20 9.19 -10.53
CA GLY A 586 -6.42 9.29 -9.73
C GLY A 586 -6.86 7.93 -9.24
N THR A 587 -8.17 7.75 -9.09
CA THR A 587 -8.72 6.53 -8.47
C THR A 587 -9.91 5.97 -9.24
N ILE A 588 -10.09 4.67 -9.13
CA ILE A 588 -11.33 3.97 -9.48
C ILE A 588 -12.15 3.87 -8.21
N GLU A 589 -13.38 4.33 -8.25
CA GLU A 589 -14.25 4.47 -7.09
C GLU A 589 -15.34 3.38 -7.09
N PHE A 590 -15.38 2.55 -6.05
CA PHE A 590 -16.36 1.49 -5.85
C PHE A 590 -17.40 1.96 -4.84
N ARG A 591 -18.66 2.17 -5.27
CA ARG A 591 -19.76 2.77 -4.50
C ARG A 591 -20.88 1.79 -4.13
N ALA A 592 -20.76 0.53 -4.56
CA ALA A 592 -21.83 -0.45 -4.51
C ALA A 592 -22.18 -0.89 -3.08
N LEU A 593 -21.21 -0.91 -2.15
CA LEU A 593 -21.41 -1.43 -0.80
C LEU A 593 -22.28 -0.47 0.03
N GLU A 594 -23.25 -1.04 0.74
CA GLU A 594 -24.05 -0.34 1.73
C GLU A 594 -23.20 0.27 2.85
N GLY A 595 -23.73 1.30 3.50
CA GLY A 595 -23.11 1.90 4.67
C GLY A 595 -22.86 0.82 5.71
N THR A 596 -21.62 0.74 6.19
CA THR A 596 -21.25 -0.20 7.24
C THR A 596 -20.10 0.37 8.07
N LEU A 597 -20.17 0.15 9.39
CA LEU A 597 -19.03 0.30 10.29
C LEU A 597 -18.58 -1.07 10.83
N ASP A 598 -18.75 -2.12 10.02
CA ASP A 598 -18.20 -3.44 10.25
C ASP A 598 -16.75 -3.50 9.73
N PRO A 599 -15.76 -3.60 10.63
CA PRO A 599 -14.35 -3.63 10.25
C PRO A 599 -13.94 -4.83 9.39
N VAL A 600 -14.57 -6.00 9.54
CA VAL A 600 -14.31 -7.19 8.71
C VAL A 600 -14.72 -6.88 7.27
N LEU A 601 -15.96 -6.42 7.10
CA LEU A 601 -16.58 -6.22 5.80
C LEU A 601 -15.88 -5.10 5.02
N VAL A 602 -15.61 -3.96 5.66
CA VAL A 602 -14.90 -2.83 5.04
C VAL A 602 -13.55 -3.28 4.48
N ALA A 603 -12.79 -4.07 5.24
CA ALA A 603 -11.48 -4.52 4.79
C ALA A 603 -11.54 -5.58 3.69
N HIS A 604 -12.45 -6.55 3.77
CA HIS A 604 -12.63 -7.53 2.70
C HIS A 604 -13.10 -6.86 1.41
N TRP A 605 -13.99 -5.87 1.51
CA TRP A 605 -14.43 -5.09 0.36
C TRP A 605 -13.31 -4.25 -0.25
N ALA A 606 -12.54 -3.54 0.58
CA ALA A 606 -11.40 -2.75 0.12
C ALA A 606 -10.34 -3.61 -0.58
N ARG A 607 -10.02 -4.79 -0.03
CA ARG A 607 -9.12 -5.76 -0.67
C ARG A 607 -9.66 -6.29 -1.98
N LEU A 608 -10.95 -6.59 -2.04
CA LEU A 608 -11.59 -7.05 -3.27
C LEU A 608 -11.52 -5.98 -4.37
N ALA A 609 -11.82 -4.72 -4.03
CA ALA A 609 -11.69 -3.58 -4.94
C ALA A 609 -10.24 -3.42 -5.46
N VAL A 610 -9.24 -3.46 -4.56
CA VAL A 610 -7.82 -3.42 -4.94
C VAL A 610 -7.45 -4.61 -5.84
N ALA A 611 -7.92 -5.80 -5.51
CA ALA A 611 -7.65 -7.02 -6.29
C ALA A 611 -8.24 -6.94 -7.71
N ILE A 612 -9.45 -6.39 -7.88
CA ILE A 612 -10.07 -6.18 -9.20
C ILE A 612 -9.21 -5.24 -10.05
N VAL A 613 -8.82 -4.09 -9.49
CA VAL A 613 -7.98 -3.11 -10.21
C VAL A 613 -6.63 -3.71 -10.58
N ARG A 614 -5.94 -4.29 -9.60
CA ARG A 614 -4.64 -4.96 -9.80
C ARG A 614 -4.71 -6.00 -10.90
N THR A 615 -5.70 -6.88 -10.85
CA THR A 615 -5.85 -7.99 -11.83
C THR A 615 -6.00 -7.48 -13.25
N ALA A 616 -6.77 -6.41 -13.48
CA ALA A 616 -6.94 -5.85 -14.81
C ALA A 616 -5.72 -5.06 -15.27
N VAL A 617 -5.12 -4.25 -14.38
CA VAL A 617 -4.04 -3.32 -14.73
C VAL A 617 -2.74 -4.07 -14.99
N ASP A 618 -2.37 -5.02 -14.11
CA ASP A 618 -1.09 -5.75 -14.21
C ASP A 618 -1.08 -6.86 -15.28
N ALA A 619 -2.24 -7.43 -15.63
CA ALA A 619 -2.27 -8.59 -16.54
C ALA A 619 -1.80 -8.23 -17.96
N GLU A 620 -0.81 -8.98 -18.46
CA GLU A 620 -0.40 -8.92 -19.86
C GLU A 620 -1.54 -9.38 -20.79
N PRO A 621 -1.55 -9.00 -22.10
CA PRO A 621 -2.68 -9.28 -23.00
C PRO A 621 -3.17 -10.73 -22.99
N ALA A 622 -2.24 -11.69 -23.12
CA ALA A 622 -2.55 -13.11 -23.13
C ALA A 622 -3.05 -13.64 -21.77
N GLU A 623 -2.60 -13.05 -20.66
CA GLU A 623 -3.10 -13.38 -19.33
C GLU A 623 -4.50 -12.82 -19.12
N PHE A 624 -4.72 -11.56 -19.50
CA PHE A 624 -6.02 -10.92 -19.44
C PHE A 624 -7.06 -11.67 -20.30
N PHE A 625 -6.66 -12.14 -21.49
CA PHE A 625 -7.49 -13.00 -22.33
C PHE A 625 -7.92 -14.29 -21.59
N LYS A 626 -6.98 -14.96 -20.91
CA LYS A 626 -7.28 -16.16 -20.11
C LYS A 626 -8.23 -15.84 -18.94
N ILE A 627 -8.01 -14.73 -18.26
CA ILE A 627 -8.88 -14.22 -17.19
C ILE A 627 -10.30 -14.05 -17.70
N MET A 628 -10.48 -13.30 -18.79
CA MET A 628 -11.80 -13.02 -19.37
C MET A 628 -12.47 -14.29 -19.89
N THR A 629 -11.71 -15.20 -20.51
CA THR A 629 -12.21 -16.52 -20.93
C THR A 629 -12.78 -17.33 -19.76
N ARG A 630 -12.08 -17.34 -18.61
CA ARG A 630 -12.53 -18.08 -17.41
C ARG A 630 -13.79 -17.49 -16.79
N LEU A 631 -13.92 -16.15 -16.81
CA LEU A 631 -15.06 -15.43 -16.24
C LEU A 631 -16.31 -15.51 -17.13
N LEU A 632 -16.14 -15.43 -18.45
CA LEU A 632 -17.23 -15.45 -19.43
C LEU A 632 -17.79 -16.85 -19.68
N LYS A 633 -17.04 -17.91 -19.33
CA LYS A 633 -17.53 -19.29 -19.43
C LYS A 633 -18.78 -19.48 -18.59
N GLU A 634 -19.83 -20.04 -19.20
CA GLU A 634 -21.07 -20.36 -18.51
C GLU A 634 -20.84 -21.32 -17.34
N ARG A 635 -21.57 -21.06 -16.24
CA ARG A 635 -21.49 -21.83 -14.99
C ARG A 635 -22.88 -22.14 -14.48
N ARG A 636 -22.99 -23.29 -13.81
CA ARG A 636 -24.27 -23.90 -13.40
C ARG A 636 -25.02 -23.03 -12.40
N ASN A 637 -24.31 -22.40 -11.48
CA ASN A 637 -24.92 -21.62 -10.39
C ASN A 637 -24.07 -20.39 -10.01
N SER A 638 -24.66 -19.48 -9.24
CA SER A 638 -24.03 -18.25 -8.77
C SER A 638 -22.83 -18.49 -7.84
N ARG A 639 -22.85 -19.57 -7.04
CA ARG A 639 -21.74 -19.93 -6.14
C ARG A 639 -20.47 -20.31 -6.91
N GLU A 640 -20.59 -21.06 -8.00
CA GLU A 640 -19.47 -21.40 -8.89
C GLU A 640 -18.92 -20.15 -9.62
N ARG A 641 -19.81 -19.21 -10.00
CA ARG A 641 -19.41 -17.93 -10.60
C ARG A 641 -18.61 -17.09 -9.60
N LEU A 642 -19.13 -16.91 -8.39
CA LEU A 642 -18.46 -16.20 -7.32
C LEU A 642 -17.10 -16.84 -6.98
N LYS A 643 -17.05 -18.18 -6.83
CA LYS A 643 -15.81 -18.88 -6.53
C LYS A 643 -14.74 -18.61 -7.59
N CYS A 644 -15.09 -18.74 -8.87
CA CYS A 644 -14.14 -18.47 -9.94
C CYS A 644 -13.73 -17.00 -9.98
N PHE A 645 -14.66 -16.08 -9.80
CA PHE A 645 -14.34 -14.66 -9.76
C PHE A 645 -13.27 -14.37 -8.70
N LEU A 646 -13.49 -14.86 -7.48
CA LEU A 646 -12.52 -14.71 -6.39
C LEU A 646 -11.18 -15.41 -6.71
N GLU A 647 -11.18 -16.61 -7.27
CA GLU A 647 -9.94 -17.29 -7.70
C GLU A 647 -9.18 -16.50 -8.77
N VAL A 648 -9.89 -15.93 -9.74
CA VAL A 648 -9.31 -15.16 -10.85
C VAL A 648 -8.64 -13.87 -10.38
N VAL A 649 -9.24 -13.19 -9.39
CA VAL A 649 -8.64 -11.96 -8.82
C VAL A 649 -7.65 -12.23 -7.68
N GLY A 650 -7.26 -13.50 -7.46
CA GLY A 650 -6.31 -13.89 -6.40
C GLY A 650 -6.89 -13.88 -4.98
N MET A 651 -8.21 -13.83 -4.83
CA MET A 651 -8.95 -13.75 -3.58
C MET A 651 -9.66 -15.07 -3.20
N GLY A 652 -9.30 -16.19 -3.81
CA GLY A 652 -9.97 -17.48 -3.62
C GLY A 652 -10.05 -17.96 -2.16
N HIS A 653 -9.05 -17.60 -1.34
CA HIS A 653 -9.02 -17.88 0.11
C HIS A 653 -10.20 -17.24 0.88
N THR A 654 -10.80 -16.17 0.35
CA THR A 654 -11.95 -15.48 0.96
C THR A 654 -13.30 -16.07 0.57
N TYR A 655 -13.35 -17.13 -0.24
CA TYR A 655 -14.61 -17.71 -0.69
C TYR A 655 -15.53 -18.13 0.46
N SER A 656 -14.98 -18.68 1.56
CA SER A 656 -15.75 -19.08 2.73
C SER A 656 -16.47 -17.91 3.40
N TYR A 657 -15.94 -16.70 3.29
CA TYR A 657 -16.56 -15.47 3.80
C TYR A 657 -17.71 -15.03 2.90
N TRP A 658 -17.48 -14.94 1.58
CA TRP A 658 -18.46 -14.38 0.64
C TRP A 658 -19.59 -15.33 0.23
N ARG A 659 -19.43 -16.65 0.36
CA ARG A 659 -20.30 -17.64 -0.31
C ARG A 659 -21.79 -17.63 0.11
N GLU A 660 -22.10 -17.15 1.31
CA GLU A 660 -23.47 -17.13 1.83
C GLU A 660 -24.19 -15.80 1.58
N ILE A 661 -23.44 -14.71 1.35
CA ILE A 661 -23.99 -13.36 1.17
C ILE A 661 -24.99 -13.28 0.01
N PRO A 662 -24.74 -13.89 -1.18
CA PRO A 662 -25.71 -13.88 -2.27
C PRO A 662 -27.08 -14.47 -1.91
N GLU A 663 -27.14 -15.53 -1.09
CA GLU A 663 -28.43 -16.10 -0.67
C GLU A 663 -29.13 -15.24 0.38
N GLN A 664 -28.36 -14.68 1.31
CA GLN A 664 -28.90 -13.73 2.29
C GLN A 664 -29.54 -12.54 1.58
N ASN A 665 -28.84 -11.93 0.63
CA ASN A 665 -29.33 -10.79 -0.14
C ASN A 665 -30.53 -11.12 -1.04
N LYS A 666 -30.67 -12.35 -1.55
CA LYS A 666 -31.86 -12.73 -2.33
C LYS A 666 -33.15 -12.62 -1.53
N SER A 667 -33.11 -12.98 -0.24
CA SER A 667 -34.29 -12.86 0.65
C SER A 667 -34.71 -11.40 0.86
N LEU A 668 -33.75 -10.47 0.76
CA LEU A 668 -33.95 -9.03 0.94
C LEU A 668 -34.49 -8.34 -0.32
N ALA A 669 -34.33 -8.96 -1.50
CA ALA A 669 -34.71 -8.35 -2.78
C ALA A 669 -36.20 -8.01 -2.87
N ALA A 670 -37.07 -8.78 -2.19
CA ALA A 670 -38.51 -8.52 -2.14
C ALA A 670 -38.89 -7.28 -1.32
N LEU A 671 -37.98 -6.78 -0.47
CA LEU A 671 -38.20 -5.64 0.44
C LEU A 671 -37.60 -4.33 -0.08
N VAL A 672 -36.95 -4.34 -1.25
CA VAL A 672 -36.22 -3.19 -1.80
C VAL A 672 -37.09 -1.94 -1.91
N GLU A 673 -38.34 -2.08 -2.36
CA GLU A 673 -39.26 -0.94 -2.47
C GLU A 673 -39.52 -0.31 -1.10
N GLN A 674 -39.71 -1.11 -0.05
CA GLN A 674 -39.98 -0.60 1.30
C GLN A 674 -38.76 0.15 1.88
N TRP A 675 -37.56 -0.26 1.49
CA TRP A 675 -36.29 0.29 1.97
C TRP A 675 -35.71 1.37 1.06
N HIS A 676 -36.37 1.69 -0.04
CA HIS A 676 -35.85 2.65 -1.00
C HIS A 676 -35.73 4.05 -0.37
N PRO A 677 -34.55 4.71 -0.44
CA PRO A 677 -34.34 6.00 0.25
C PRO A 677 -35.23 7.15 -0.21
N LYS A 678 -35.91 7.04 -1.36
CA LYS A 678 -36.92 8.03 -1.79
C LYS A 678 -38.18 8.00 -0.92
N ASN A 679 -38.50 6.86 -0.32
CA ASN A 679 -39.70 6.67 0.49
C ASN A 679 -39.56 7.27 1.90
N ARG A 680 -38.43 7.94 2.17
CA ARG A 680 -38.23 8.74 3.39
C ARG A 680 -39.01 10.06 3.40
N TRP A 681 -39.70 10.40 2.30
CA TRP A 681 -40.49 11.62 2.15
C TRP A 681 -41.92 11.27 1.71
N VAL A 682 -42.90 12.00 2.25
CA VAL A 682 -44.29 12.05 1.77
C VAL A 682 -44.57 13.48 1.32
N GLY A 683 -44.48 13.73 0.01
CA GLY A 683 -44.41 15.10 -0.51
C GLY A 683 -43.08 15.74 -0.10
N ASP A 684 -43.15 16.91 0.54
CA ASP A 684 -41.98 17.65 1.06
C ASP A 684 -41.69 17.36 2.54
N GLU A 685 -42.52 16.54 3.20
CA GLU A 685 -42.39 16.22 4.63
C GLU A 685 -41.71 14.85 4.85
N PRO A 686 -40.89 14.68 5.90
CA PRO A 686 -40.23 13.41 6.19
C PRO A 686 -41.23 12.34 6.67
N ASP A 687 -41.11 11.11 6.16
CA ASP A 687 -41.85 9.94 6.65
C ASP A 687 -41.21 9.41 7.94
N LEU A 688 -41.74 9.84 9.09
CA LEU A 688 -41.27 9.40 10.41
C LEU A 688 -41.35 7.88 10.58
N ALA A 689 -42.41 7.25 10.05
CA ALA A 689 -42.57 5.81 10.17
C ALA A 689 -41.52 5.06 9.32
N TRP A 690 -41.10 5.63 8.19
CA TRP A 690 -39.96 5.11 7.44
C TRP A 690 -38.65 5.29 8.21
N ILE A 691 -38.40 6.47 8.77
CA ILE A 691 -37.17 6.78 9.52
C ILE A 691 -37.02 5.82 10.71
N GLU A 692 -38.08 5.66 11.52
CA GLU A 692 -38.07 4.76 12.68
C GLU A 692 -37.83 3.28 12.31
N ARG A 693 -38.30 2.85 11.13
CA ARG A 693 -38.10 1.47 10.65
C ARG A 693 -36.71 1.22 10.06
N ASN A 694 -36.09 2.23 9.45
CA ASN A 694 -34.91 2.04 8.58
C ASN A 694 -33.62 2.64 9.14
N VAL A 695 -33.68 3.53 10.14
CA VAL A 695 -32.50 4.02 10.84
C VAL A 695 -32.11 3.04 11.94
N VAL A 696 -30.96 2.39 11.78
CA VAL A 696 -30.46 1.35 12.67
C VAL A 696 -29.29 1.90 13.50
N ALA A 697 -29.48 1.95 14.82
CA ALA A 697 -28.40 2.30 15.75
C ALA A 697 -27.39 1.15 15.88
N LEU A 698 -26.10 1.48 15.76
CA LEU A 698 -25.05 0.48 15.88
C LEU A 698 -24.63 0.29 17.34
N PRO A 699 -24.52 -0.96 17.82
CA PRO A 699 -24.00 -1.23 19.14
C PRO A 699 -22.49 -1.00 19.20
N LYS A 700 -21.92 -0.98 20.40
CA LYS A 700 -20.46 -1.10 20.58
C LYS A 700 -19.97 -2.40 19.94
N LEU A 701 -18.75 -2.40 19.43
CA LEU A 701 -18.12 -3.66 19.03
C LEU A 701 -17.97 -4.58 20.26
N PRO A 702 -18.12 -5.91 20.10
CA PRO A 702 -17.83 -6.86 21.17
C PRO A 702 -16.40 -6.67 21.72
N ARG A 703 -16.20 -6.90 23.02
CA ARG A 703 -14.86 -6.86 23.64
C ARG A 703 -13.97 -7.89 22.95
N GLY A 704 -12.77 -7.49 22.52
CA GLY A 704 -11.84 -8.36 21.80
C GLY A 704 -12.11 -8.50 20.30
N ALA A 705 -13.17 -7.89 19.76
CA ALA A 705 -13.44 -7.95 18.32
C ALA A 705 -12.25 -7.43 17.49
N ALA A 706 -11.58 -6.37 17.93
CA ALA A 706 -10.36 -5.86 17.30
C ALA A 706 -9.20 -6.87 17.29
N ASP A 707 -9.04 -7.65 18.36
CA ASP A 707 -7.98 -8.67 18.46
C ASP A 707 -8.31 -9.93 17.66
N GLU A 708 -9.58 -10.33 17.62
CA GLU A 708 -10.07 -11.43 16.78
C GLU A 708 -10.02 -11.09 15.29
N LEU A 709 -10.36 -9.84 14.95
CA LEU A 709 -10.09 -9.25 13.65
C LEU A 709 -8.60 -9.39 13.34
N GLU A 710 -7.71 -8.89 14.20
CA GLU A 710 -6.26 -8.95 13.96
C GLU A 710 -5.73 -10.39 13.75
N LYS A 711 -6.30 -11.40 14.42
CA LYS A 711 -6.01 -12.82 14.16
C LYS A 711 -6.49 -13.29 12.78
N ALA A 712 -7.67 -12.82 12.33
CA ALA A 712 -8.18 -13.11 10.99
C ALA A 712 -7.41 -12.38 9.89
N PHE A 713 -6.80 -11.21 10.18
CA PHE A 713 -5.97 -10.44 9.26
C PHE A 713 -4.56 -11.02 9.01
N LYS A 714 -4.06 -11.87 9.93
CA LYS A 714 -2.73 -12.50 9.84
C LYS A 714 -2.71 -13.84 9.11
N ARG A 715 -3.88 -14.40 8.80
CA ARG A 715 -4.05 -15.61 7.99
C ARG A 715 -4.36 -15.22 6.55
#